data_AF-A0A364LAR8-F1
#
_entry.id   AF-A0A364LAR8-F1
#
_cell.length_a   1.000
_cell.length_b   1.000
_cell.length_c   1.000
_cell.angle_alpha   90.00
_cell.angle_beta   90.00
_cell.angle_gamma   90.00
#
_symmetry.space_group_name_H-M   'P 1'
#
loop_
_entity.id
_entity.type
_entity.pdbx_description
1 polymer ?
#
loop_
_entity_poly.entity_id
_entity_poly.type
_entity_poly.pdbx_seq_one_letter_code
_entity_poly.pdbx_strand_id
1 'polypeptide(L)'
;MNKKSWRSILNIRQKDIEKGNSPPLPLDTEYIVKWAPDDPLNPQNWSNRYRWWVTFQLGLLALVGSLGSSILTPADDTIAAYIGVSNEVSVLSLSLYVVGFVLGPIVWAPISEIWGRRISILPAVFLQAIFCIATGRSKNAASVFVTRFFAGFFGSAPISNVTAALGDMWSKETRGTAVSLYAVAVNGGPALGPIIGAALVLNDDLGWRWAAYIQAIWGFVVFTLTFFCLPEVFPLVLLKRKAQQIRKETNDPRYYHPHEHMQLDFHSILTKQLARPLRMLVTEPIVTCIAFYAAFVYGVMYLALELFPIVFEKERGWNPVIGSLPFLGLLIGVVSSVGLNIWNQYRYNRISRAANGATVPEARLPPMAFGAVFMVVGLFWFGWTAEPPHHWILPCLAAVFIGIGFNCIFQQCLNFLIDVYRIYAASATAAVTFLRSLMAAGLPLAAMPMDVMARVCAGCGRNLPQSSYTEYQYSKGPGLSRCANCVHHRDSYTLFAVQSNSGRYNQSELSMFKNRHLKHPFGRGAFRWVAKGHYVSGPRQGQRCVAKWFKTGAVFSDDFFTLDIKAVDKALEIVERFNRLNMINNVIKINIPAVWRFDDDSEGNWAGQMALCEPYIHSYQKWNSNSGWKNDSTSWGKVMQALSHFSFHISDGHYVLCDLQGGIHQNEAVLSDPVILSITREYGVTDLGVKAPGTTMIPKHTDILPSTHVNTRNKYKALPGIDSNGDAISNADSEVLLTKYGNATNPTNTNYTTAAGYPVYEYYVKSSIGPQANMISSGDALFDSFETIGADGTVRILAGSRTVTGN
;
A
#
# COMPACT_ATOMS: atom_id res chain seq x y z
N MET A 1 -31.35 -37.94 -12.86
CA MET A 1 -32.19 -36.74 -12.55
C MET A 1 -33.39 -37.18 -11.71
N ASN A 2 -33.71 -36.47 -10.62
CA ASN A 2 -34.61 -36.95 -9.56
C ASN A 2 -36.07 -36.44 -9.76
N LYS A 3 -37.07 -37.32 -9.67
CA LYS A 3 -38.52 -37.06 -9.93
C LYS A 3 -39.12 -35.87 -9.16
N LYS A 4 -38.47 -35.40 -8.09
CA LYS A 4 -38.92 -34.28 -7.25
C LYS A 4 -38.89 -32.90 -7.95
N SER A 5 -38.00 -32.68 -8.92
CA SER A 5 -37.92 -31.40 -9.66
C SER A 5 -39.14 -31.15 -10.57
N TRP A 6 -39.81 -32.21 -11.01
CA TRP A 6 -40.99 -32.10 -11.88
C TRP A 6 -42.23 -31.67 -11.10
N ARG A 7 -42.37 -32.12 -9.85
CA ARG A 7 -43.49 -31.74 -8.97
C ARG A 7 -43.48 -30.25 -8.61
N SER A 8 -42.30 -29.63 -8.46
CA SER A 8 -42.22 -28.19 -8.23
C SER A 8 -42.62 -27.36 -9.46
N ILE A 9 -42.33 -27.86 -10.67
CA ILE A 9 -42.76 -27.21 -11.93
C ILE A 9 -44.28 -27.36 -12.11
N LEU A 10 -44.85 -28.50 -11.71
CA LEU A 10 -46.30 -28.72 -11.68
C LEU A 10 -47.00 -27.84 -10.62
N ASN A 11 -46.38 -27.63 -9.46
CA ASN A 11 -46.93 -26.75 -8.42
C ASN A 11 -46.93 -25.27 -8.81
N ILE A 12 -45.98 -24.82 -9.65
CA ILE A 12 -46.00 -23.45 -10.21
C ILE A 12 -47.23 -23.29 -11.13
N ARG A 13 -47.55 -24.29 -11.96
CA ARG A 13 -48.77 -24.30 -12.78
C ARG A 13 -50.07 -24.27 -11.99
N GLN A 14 -50.11 -24.89 -10.80
CA GLN A 14 -51.33 -24.95 -10.00
C GLN A 14 -51.78 -23.56 -9.50
N LYS A 15 -50.81 -22.66 -9.24
CA LYS A 15 -51.09 -21.24 -8.92
C LYS A 15 -51.52 -20.41 -10.13
N ASP A 16 -51.10 -20.80 -11.34
CA ASP A 16 -51.50 -20.10 -12.57
C ASP A 16 -52.91 -20.54 -13.02
N ILE A 17 -53.36 -21.74 -12.65
CA ILE A 17 -54.74 -22.24 -12.88
C ILE A 17 -55.77 -21.46 -12.04
N GLU A 18 -55.40 -20.96 -10.85
CA GLU A 18 -56.28 -20.12 -10.02
C GLU A 18 -56.56 -18.72 -10.61
N LYS A 19 -55.84 -18.30 -11.67
CA LYS A 19 -55.99 -16.98 -12.30
C LYS A 19 -56.85 -16.93 -13.58
N GLY A 20 -57.69 -17.92 -13.83
CA GLY A 20 -58.84 -17.77 -14.73
C GLY A 20 -58.57 -17.64 -16.24
N ASN A 21 -57.38 -17.99 -16.73
CA ASN A 21 -57.16 -18.17 -18.16
C ASN A 21 -57.39 -19.65 -18.54
N SER A 22 -58.10 -19.88 -19.65
CA SER A 22 -58.48 -21.19 -20.18
C SER A 22 -57.31 -22.19 -20.12
N PRO A 23 -57.56 -23.47 -19.77
CA PRO A 23 -56.50 -24.45 -19.64
C PRO A 23 -55.79 -24.61 -21.00
N PRO A 24 -54.45 -24.47 -21.09
CA PRO A 24 -53.75 -24.97 -22.25
C PRO A 24 -54.03 -26.47 -22.34
N LEU A 25 -54.30 -26.97 -23.56
CA LEU A 25 -54.53 -28.38 -23.89
C LEU A 25 -53.69 -29.31 -23.00
N PRO A 26 -54.26 -30.41 -22.47
CA PRO A 26 -53.53 -31.33 -21.60
C PRO A 26 -52.30 -31.81 -22.37
N LEU A 27 -51.14 -31.33 -21.96
CA LEU A 27 -49.90 -31.63 -22.66
C LEU A 27 -49.56 -33.09 -22.38
N ASP A 28 -49.79 -33.93 -23.38
CA ASP A 28 -49.58 -35.36 -23.27
C ASP A 28 -48.10 -35.67 -22.98
N THR A 29 -47.84 -36.49 -21.97
CA THR A 29 -46.46 -36.83 -21.57
C THR A 29 -45.69 -37.61 -22.64
N GLU A 30 -46.41 -38.14 -23.62
CA GLU A 30 -45.88 -38.89 -24.78
C GLU A 30 -45.13 -37.98 -25.77
N TYR A 31 -45.59 -36.74 -25.98
CA TYR A 31 -44.97 -35.81 -26.93
C TYR A 31 -43.88 -34.92 -26.31
N ILE A 32 -43.48 -35.18 -25.06
CA ILE A 32 -42.36 -34.46 -24.41
C ILE A 32 -41.03 -34.98 -24.95
N VAL A 33 -40.29 -34.10 -25.61
CA VAL A 33 -38.97 -34.44 -26.17
C VAL A 33 -37.94 -34.62 -25.06
N LYS A 34 -37.25 -35.77 -25.07
CA LYS A 34 -36.20 -36.16 -24.11
C LYS A 34 -34.91 -36.56 -24.84
N TRP A 35 -33.84 -36.68 -24.08
CA TRP A 35 -32.58 -37.22 -24.57
C TRP A 35 -32.71 -38.72 -24.85
N ALA A 36 -32.15 -39.18 -25.98
CA ALA A 36 -31.82 -40.58 -26.14
C ALA A 36 -30.57 -40.91 -25.29
N PRO A 37 -30.35 -42.18 -24.89
CA PRO A 37 -29.22 -42.57 -24.03
C PRO A 37 -27.86 -42.04 -24.52
N ASP A 38 -27.59 -42.19 -25.82
CA ASP A 38 -26.32 -41.80 -26.46
C ASP A 38 -26.47 -40.60 -27.41
N ASP A 39 -27.41 -39.69 -27.13
CA ASP A 39 -27.64 -38.52 -27.97
C ASP A 39 -26.38 -37.62 -28.05
N PRO A 40 -25.80 -37.39 -29.23
CA PRO A 40 -24.58 -36.58 -29.37
C PRO A 40 -24.81 -35.09 -29.07
N LEU A 41 -26.07 -34.62 -29.09
CA LEU A 41 -26.45 -33.26 -28.73
C LEU A 41 -26.42 -33.03 -27.22
N ASN A 42 -26.39 -34.10 -26.40
CA ASN A 42 -26.29 -33.97 -24.96
C ASN A 42 -24.84 -33.65 -24.54
N PRO A 43 -24.58 -32.49 -23.89
CA PRO A 43 -23.23 -32.10 -23.47
C PRO A 43 -22.53 -33.09 -22.54
N GLN A 44 -23.29 -33.92 -21.82
CA GLN A 44 -22.72 -34.96 -20.94
C GLN A 44 -22.14 -36.15 -21.70
N ASN A 45 -22.59 -36.38 -22.94
CA ASN A 45 -22.15 -37.47 -23.80
C ASN A 45 -20.92 -37.10 -24.66
N TRP A 46 -20.43 -35.85 -24.57
CA TRP A 46 -19.26 -35.41 -25.32
C TRP A 46 -17.96 -36.09 -24.89
N SER A 47 -17.04 -36.25 -25.83
CA SER A 47 -15.71 -36.79 -25.55
C SER A 47 -14.98 -35.94 -24.50
N ASN A 48 -14.18 -36.59 -23.64
CA ASN A 48 -13.46 -35.89 -22.56
C ASN A 48 -12.55 -34.77 -23.08
N ARG A 49 -11.91 -34.99 -24.24
CA ARG A 49 -11.04 -33.99 -24.87
C ARG A 49 -11.82 -32.73 -25.25
N TYR A 50 -13.00 -32.90 -25.84
CA TYR A 50 -13.85 -31.79 -26.22
C TYR A 50 -14.40 -31.04 -25.00
N ARG A 51 -14.80 -31.75 -23.94
CA ARG A 51 -15.24 -31.13 -22.68
C ARG A 51 -14.14 -30.30 -22.03
N TRP A 52 -12.89 -30.77 -22.04
CA TRP A 52 -11.74 -29.99 -21.56
C TRP A 52 -11.46 -28.78 -22.44
N TRP A 53 -11.57 -28.89 -23.76
CA TRP A 53 -11.46 -27.77 -24.68
C TRP A 53 -12.51 -26.68 -24.41
N VAL A 54 -13.77 -27.06 -24.21
CA VAL A 54 -14.85 -26.13 -23.82
C VAL A 54 -14.58 -25.54 -22.43
N THR A 55 -14.10 -26.33 -21.48
CA THR A 55 -13.74 -25.86 -20.13
C THR A 55 -12.61 -24.81 -20.19
N PHE A 56 -11.61 -25.02 -21.04
CA PHE A 56 -10.51 -24.07 -21.26
C PHE A 56 -11.03 -22.74 -21.81
N GLN A 57 -11.90 -22.78 -22.83
CA GLN A 57 -12.54 -21.58 -23.38
C GLN A 57 -13.36 -20.81 -22.33
N LEU A 58 -14.15 -21.52 -21.52
CA LEU A 58 -14.90 -20.93 -20.42
C LEU A 58 -13.99 -20.31 -19.35
N GLY A 59 -12.84 -20.94 -19.08
CA GLY A 59 -11.79 -20.41 -18.23
C GLY A 59 -11.17 -19.11 -18.77
N LEU A 60 -10.88 -19.03 -20.08
CA LEU A 60 -10.38 -17.82 -20.73
C LEU A 60 -11.39 -16.66 -20.61
N LEU A 61 -12.68 -16.94 -20.85
CA LEU A 61 -13.75 -15.93 -20.69
C LEU A 61 -13.81 -15.38 -19.26
N ALA A 62 -13.65 -16.26 -18.26
CA ALA A 62 -13.60 -15.86 -16.86
C ALA A 62 -12.32 -15.08 -16.52
N LEU A 63 -11.19 -15.46 -17.11
CA LEU A 63 -9.94 -14.72 -16.97
C LEU A 63 -10.06 -13.30 -17.54
N VAL A 64 -10.78 -13.07 -18.65
CA VAL A 64 -11.02 -11.72 -19.18
C VAL A 64 -11.71 -10.84 -18.13
N GLY A 65 -12.81 -11.31 -17.53
CA GLY A 65 -13.46 -10.58 -16.42
C GLY A 65 -12.48 -10.34 -15.27
N SER A 66 -11.93 -11.42 -14.75
CA SER A 66 -11.11 -11.45 -13.55
C SER A 66 -9.84 -10.59 -13.65
N LEU A 67 -9.11 -10.67 -14.76
CA LEU A 67 -7.90 -9.87 -15.02
C LEU A 67 -8.23 -8.37 -15.16
N GLY A 68 -9.39 -8.05 -15.73
CA GLY A 68 -9.83 -6.68 -15.91
C GLY A 68 -10.08 -5.92 -14.60
N SER A 69 -10.27 -6.62 -13.46
CA SER A 69 -10.48 -5.93 -12.19
C SER A 69 -9.22 -5.22 -11.71
N SER A 70 -8.05 -5.83 -11.88
CA SER A 70 -6.79 -5.41 -11.25
C SER A 70 -5.73 -4.88 -12.21
N ILE A 71 -5.92 -5.01 -13.54
CA ILE A 71 -4.90 -4.63 -14.53
C ILE A 71 -4.49 -3.15 -14.49
N LEU A 72 -5.37 -2.28 -13.99
CA LEU A 72 -5.13 -0.85 -13.93
C LEU A 72 -4.66 -0.37 -12.54
N THR A 73 -4.64 -1.25 -11.52
CA THR A 73 -4.20 -0.89 -10.16
C THR A 73 -2.80 -0.25 -10.12
N PRO A 74 -1.78 -0.74 -10.86
CA PRO A 74 -0.46 -0.09 -10.90
C PRO A 74 -0.47 1.32 -11.48
N ALA A 75 -1.55 1.71 -12.15
CA ALA A 75 -1.70 3.03 -12.75
C ALA A 75 -2.48 4.00 -11.85
N ASP A 76 -2.91 3.60 -10.65
CA ASP A 76 -3.87 4.38 -9.85
C ASP A 76 -3.34 5.77 -9.50
N ASP A 77 -2.04 5.91 -9.16
CA ASP A 77 -1.39 7.21 -8.91
C ASP A 77 -1.32 8.08 -10.18
N THR A 78 -1.01 7.46 -11.32
CA THR A 78 -0.95 8.15 -12.62
C THR A 78 -2.34 8.63 -13.06
N ILE A 79 -3.36 7.80 -12.82
CA ILE A 79 -4.76 8.10 -13.12
C ILE A 79 -5.25 9.21 -12.18
N ALA A 80 -4.92 9.16 -10.89
CA ALA A 80 -5.25 10.17 -9.89
C ALA A 80 -4.74 11.55 -10.30
N ALA A 81 -3.45 11.64 -10.64
CA ALA A 81 -2.83 12.87 -11.12
C ALA A 81 -3.46 13.37 -12.43
N TYR A 82 -3.76 12.47 -13.37
CA TYR A 82 -4.37 12.82 -14.66
C TYR A 82 -5.79 13.40 -14.54
N ILE A 83 -6.63 12.82 -13.70
CA ILE A 83 -8.03 13.27 -13.52
C ILE A 83 -8.19 14.31 -12.41
N GLY A 84 -7.11 14.65 -11.69
CA GLY A 84 -7.09 15.67 -10.63
C GLY A 84 -7.85 15.25 -9.36
N VAL A 85 -7.75 13.99 -8.95
CA VAL A 85 -8.32 13.48 -7.70
C VAL A 85 -7.22 12.95 -6.77
N SER A 86 -7.52 12.77 -5.48
CA SER A 86 -6.57 12.17 -4.54
C SER A 86 -6.36 10.68 -4.81
N ASN A 87 -5.23 10.11 -4.39
CA ASN A 87 -4.92 8.69 -4.58
C ASN A 87 -5.94 7.78 -3.88
N GLU A 88 -6.55 8.23 -2.78
CA GLU A 88 -7.62 7.47 -2.11
C GLU A 88 -8.89 7.38 -2.99
N VAL A 89 -9.15 8.42 -3.78
CA VAL A 89 -10.31 8.45 -4.69
C VAL A 89 -10.04 7.65 -5.96
N SER A 90 -8.78 7.50 -6.41
CA SER A 90 -8.48 6.68 -7.60
C SER A 90 -8.73 5.19 -7.37
N VAL A 91 -8.53 4.68 -6.14
CA VAL A 91 -8.90 3.30 -5.74
C VAL A 91 -10.38 2.98 -5.99
N LEU A 92 -11.26 4.00 -6.01
CA LEU A 92 -12.66 3.84 -6.38
C LEU A 92 -12.82 3.19 -7.78
N SER A 93 -11.84 3.37 -8.66
CA SER A 93 -11.82 2.73 -9.98
C SER A 93 -11.78 1.20 -9.90
N LEU A 94 -11.00 0.63 -8.98
CA LEU A 94 -10.97 -0.80 -8.68
C LEU A 94 -12.28 -1.22 -8.00
N SER A 95 -12.70 -0.48 -6.98
CA SER A 95 -13.90 -0.78 -6.21
C SER A 95 -15.16 -0.82 -7.08
N LEU A 96 -15.36 0.15 -7.97
CA LEU A 96 -16.53 0.22 -8.85
C LEU A 96 -16.57 -0.92 -9.86
N TYR A 97 -15.42 -1.38 -10.35
CA TYR A 97 -15.35 -2.58 -11.18
C TYR A 97 -15.86 -3.81 -10.41
N VAL A 98 -15.43 -3.97 -9.16
CA VAL A 98 -15.89 -5.05 -8.26
C VAL A 98 -17.37 -4.89 -7.88
N VAL A 99 -17.89 -3.66 -7.72
CA VAL A 99 -19.33 -3.41 -7.54
C VAL A 99 -20.11 -3.86 -8.78
N GLY A 100 -19.58 -3.61 -9.98
CA GLY A 100 -20.11 -4.16 -11.23
C GLY A 100 -20.21 -5.69 -11.19
N PHE A 101 -19.20 -6.37 -10.64
CA PHE A 101 -19.22 -7.83 -10.43
C PHE A 101 -20.36 -8.33 -9.55
N VAL A 102 -20.89 -7.49 -8.67
CA VAL A 102 -22.05 -7.82 -7.80
C VAL A 102 -23.36 -7.72 -8.54
N LEU A 103 -23.50 -6.65 -9.32
CA LEU A 103 -24.78 -6.31 -9.94
C LEU A 103 -25.00 -7.09 -11.23
N GLY A 104 -23.94 -7.42 -11.96
CA GLY A 104 -24.05 -8.17 -13.21
C GLY A 104 -24.75 -9.53 -13.10
N PRO A 105 -24.42 -10.42 -12.14
CA PRO A 105 -25.06 -11.73 -12.02
C PRO A 105 -26.58 -11.68 -11.83
N ILE A 106 -27.14 -10.59 -11.31
CA ILE A 106 -28.59 -10.37 -11.19
C ILE A 106 -29.27 -10.41 -12.57
N VAL A 107 -28.56 -9.94 -13.60
CA VAL A 107 -29.04 -9.90 -14.98
C VAL A 107 -28.57 -11.13 -15.76
N TRP A 108 -27.29 -11.50 -15.64
CA TRP A 108 -26.71 -12.57 -16.45
C TRP A 108 -27.14 -13.98 -16.03
N ALA A 109 -27.35 -14.25 -14.74
CA ALA A 109 -27.76 -15.60 -14.32
C ALA A 109 -29.15 -15.98 -14.88
N PRO A 110 -30.21 -15.16 -14.78
CA PRO A 110 -31.51 -15.45 -15.38
C PRO A 110 -31.50 -15.56 -16.91
N ILE A 111 -30.77 -14.67 -17.58
CA ILE A 111 -30.57 -14.71 -19.04
C ILE A 111 -29.98 -16.07 -19.43
N SER A 112 -29.02 -16.57 -18.65
CA SER A 112 -28.39 -17.86 -18.91
C SER A 112 -29.32 -19.07 -18.73
N GLU A 113 -30.31 -18.97 -17.83
CA GLU A 113 -31.29 -20.03 -17.58
C GLU A 113 -32.36 -20.09 -18.66
N ILE A 114 -32.68 -18.98 -19.32
CA ILE A 114 -33.78 -18.93 -20.31
C ILE A 114 -33.26 -19.08 -21.73
N TRP A 115 -32.24 -18.31 -22.10
CA TRP A 115 -31.71 -18.26 -23.47
C TRP A 115 -30.44 -19.10 -23.65
N GLY A 116 -29.86 -19.63 -22.57
CA GLY A 116 -28.69 -20.51 -22.62
C GLY A 116 -27.40 -19.82 -22.21
N ARG A 117 -26.34 -20.62 -22.01
CA ARG A 117 -25.08 -20.12 -21.44
C ARG A 117 -24.34 -19.21 -22.43
N ARG A 118 -24.36 -19.57 -23.72
CA ARG A 118 -23.59 -18.84 -24.75
C ARG A 118 -24.10 -17.42 -24.93
N ILE A 119 -25.43 -17.25 -25.00
CA ILE A 119 -26.08 -15.94 -25.18
C ILE A 119 -25.85 -15.04 -23.96
N SER A 120 -25.75 -15.61 -22.76
CA SER A 120 -25.50 -14.80 -21.58
C SER A 120 -24.06 -14.34 -21.42
N ILE A 121 -23.09 -15.06 -21.99
CA ILE A 121 -21.66 -14.79 -21.75
C ILE A 121 -21.04 -13.95 -22.87
N LEU A 122 -21.22 -14.35 -24.14
CA LEU A 122 -20.49 -13.73 -25.26
C LEU A 122 -20.80 -12.24 -25.48
N PRO A 123 -22.08 -11.80 -25.53
CA PRO A 123 -22.39 -10.38 -25.69
C PRO A 123 -21.85 -9.52 -24.54
N ALA A 124 -21.86 -10.07 -23.33
CA ALA A 124 -21.33 -9.38 -22.16
C ALA A 124 -19.81 -9.20 -22.27
N VAL A 125 -19.04 -10.23 -22.61
CA VAL A 125 -17.58 -10.09 -22.81
C VAL A 125 -17.23 -9.11 -23.93
N PHE A 126 -18.01 -9.09 -25.02
CA PHE A 126 -17.85 -8.10 -26.08
C PHE A 126 -18.07 -6.67 -25.58
N LEU A 127 -19.14 -6.43 -24.84
CA LEU A 127 -19.43 -5.12 -24.24
C LEU A 127 -18.39 -4.73 -23.19
N GLN A 128 -17.90 -5.67 -22.38
CA GLN A 128 -16.80 -5.43 -21.46
C GLN A 128 -15.57 -4.89 -22.21
N ALA A 129 -15.17 -5.51 -23.32
CA ALA A 129 -14.02 -5.06 -24.11
C ALA A 129 -14.22 -3.63 -24.66
N ILE A 130 -15.44 -3.29 -25.09
CA ILE A 130 -15.79 -1.92 -25.49
C ILE A 130 -15.66 -0.94 -24.32
N PHE A 131 -16.16 -1.29 -23.13
CA PHE A 131 -16.03 -0.43 -21.97
C PHE A 131 -14.58 -0.29 -21.49
N CYS A 132 -13.72 -1.29 -21.69
CA CYS A 132 -12.27 -1.14 -21.48
C CYS A 132 -11.66 -0.10 -22.44
N ILE A 133 -12.05 -0.08 -23.72
CA ILE A 133 -11.63 1.00 -24.65
C ILE A 133 -12.13 2.36 -24.16
N ALA A 134 -13.39 2.42 -23.71
CA ALA A 134 -13.97 3.65 -23.18
C ALA A 134 -13.23 4.16 -21.93
N THR A 135 -12.79 3.28 -21.03
CA THR A 135 -11.93 3.62 -19.90
C THR A 135 -10.59 4.21 -20.37
N GLY A 136 -9.91 3.58 -21.33
CA GLY A 136 -8.65 4.12 -21.88
C GLY A 136 -8.83 5.46 -22.61
N ARG A 137 -10.01 5.75 -23.15
CA ARG A 137 -10.36 7.02 -23.80
C ARG A 137 -10.93 8.08 -22.87
N SER A 138 -11.13 7.75 -21.59
CA SER A 138 -11.72 8.65 -20.60
C SER A 138 -10.79 9.84 -20.29
N LYS A 139 -11.41 11.00 -20.05
CA LYS A 139 -10.70 12.28 -19.82
C LYS A 139 -11.02 12.94 -18.48
N ASN A 140 -12.00 12.42 -17.74
CA ASN A 140 -12.43 12.96 -16.46
C ASN A 140 -12.77 11.82 -15.49
N ALA A 141 -12.82 12.11 -14.20
CA ALA A 141 -13.04 11.10 -13.16
C ALA A 141 -14.36 10.34 -13.36
N ALA A 142 -15.46 11.04 -13.67
CA ALA A 142 -16.76 10.42 -13.89
C ALA A 142 -16.74 9.39 -15.04
N SER A 143 -16.11 9.70 -16.17
CA SER A 143 -16.00 8.76 -17.30
C SER A 143 -15.16 7.53 -16.95
N VAL A 144 -14.03 7.70 -16.24
CA VAL A 144 -13.23 6.56 -15.76
C VAL A 144 -14.06 5.67 -14.86
N PHE A 145 -14.73 6.23 -13.86
CA PHE A 145 -15.50 5.48 -12.87
C PHE A 145 -16.73 4.77 -13.45
N VAL A 146 -17.51 5.45 -14.29
CA VAL A 146 -18.71 4.88 -14.93
C VAL A 146 -18.31 3.76 -15.90
N THR A 147 -17.28 3.98 -16.73
CA THR A 147 -16.84 2.96 -17.69
C THR A 147 -16.27 1.73 -16.99
N ARG A 148 -15.56 1.92 -15.87
CA ARG A 148 -15.06 0.83 -15.01
C ARG A 148 -16.18 0.03 -14.37
N PHE A 149 -17.20 0.69 -13.84
CA PHE A 149 -18.39 0.03 -13.32
C PHE A 149 -19.02 -0.89 -14.38
N PHE A 150 -19.25 -0.36 -15.60
CA PHE A 150 -19.86 -1.15 -16.67
C PHE A 150 -18.93 -2.25 -17.17
N ALA A 151 -17.61 -2.01 -17.28
CA ALA A 151 -16.63 -3.05 -17.61
C ALA A 151 -16.70 -4.21 -16.60
N GLY A 152 -16.85 -3.91 -15.31
CA GLY A 152 -17.10 -4.90 -14.28
C GLY A 152 -18.45 -5.61 -14.46
N PHE A 153 -19.52 -4.84 -14.60
CA PHE A 153 -20.89 -5.37 -14.79
C PHE A 153 -20.98 -6.39 -15.93
N PHE A 154 -20.39 -6.10 -17.07
CA PHE A 154 -20.34 -7.01 -18.20
C PHE A 154 -19.33 -8.15 -18.01
N GLY A 155 -18.18 -7.86 -17.39
CA GLY A 155 -17.14 -8.87 -17.09
C GLY A 155 -17.54 -9.91 -16.04
N SER A 156 -18.64 -9.69 -15.32
CA SER A 156 -19.14 -10.64 -14.33
C SER A 156 -19.89 -11.83 -14.95
N ALA A 157 -20.35 -11.73 -16.20
CA ALA A 157 -21.20 -12.74 -16.83
C ALA A 157 -20.52 -14.12 -16.96
N PRO A 158 -19.24 -14.22 -17.38
CA PRO A 158 -18.50 -15.47 -17.30
C PRO A 158 -18.37 -15.98 -15.85
N ILE A 159 -18.08 -15.08 -14.90
CA ILE A 159 -17.82 -15.45 -13.51
C ILE A 159 -19.04 -16.14 -12.87
N SER A 160 -20.24 -15.65 -13.15
CA SER A 160 -21.48 -16.26 -12.63
C SER A 160 -21.89 -17.52 -13.39
N ASN A 161 -21.77 -17.52 -14.72
CA ASN A 161 -22.46 -18.51 -15.55
C ASN A 161 -21.58 -19.70 -15.94
N VAL A 162 -20.26 -19.59 -15.87
CA VAL A 162 -19.34 -20.69 -16.20
C VAL A 162 -19.48 -21.83 -15.20
N THR A 163 -19.64 -21.56 -13.91
CA THR A 163 -19.83 -22.63 -12.90
C THR A 163 -21.08 -23.47 -13.19
N ALA A 164 -22.16 -22.83 -13.65
CA ALA A 164 -23.38 -23.50 -14.08
C ALA A 164 -23.15 -24.30 -15.38
N ALA A 165 -22.47 -23.71 -16.36
CA ALA A 165 -22.07 -24.38 -17.61
C ALA A 165 -21.23 -25.65 -17.37
N LEU A 166 -20.30 -25.62 -16.42
CA LEU A 166 -19.52 -26.79 -16.03
C LEU A 166 -20.39 -27.87 -15.37
N GLY A 167 -21.39 -27.48 -14.58
CA GLY A 167 -22.37 -28.39 -14.00
C GLY A 167 -23.30 -29.05 -15.03
N ASP A 168 -23.55 -28.38 -16.15
CA ASP A 168 -24.37 -28.88 -17.25
C ASP A 168 -23.63 -29.94 -18.10
N MET A 169 -22.29 -29.84 -18.21
CA MET A 169 -21.44 -30.68 -19.07
C MET A 169 -20.69 -31.81 -18.33
N TRP A 170 -20.29 -31.59 -17.07
CA TRP A 170 -19.51 -32.57 -16.30
C TRP A 170 -20.37 -33.38 -15.33
N SER A 171 -20.06 -34.67 -15.19
CA SER A 171 -20.71 -35.52 -14.18
C SER A 171 -20.27 -35.13 -12.77
N LYS A 172 -21.03 -35.56 -11.76
CA LYS A 172 -20.77 -35.18 -10.35
C LYS A 172 -19.38 -35.57 -9.87
N GLU A 173 -18.85 -36.68 -10.38
CA GLU A 173 -17.59 -37.28 -9.97
C GLU A 173 -16.38 -36.48 -10.47
N THR A 174 -16.44 -35.92 -11.68
CA THR A 174 -15.33 -35.20 -12.34
C THR A 174 -15.49 -33.68 -12.32
N ARG A 175 -16.70 -33.17 -12.02
CA ARG A 175 -17.01 -31.73 -11.94
C ARG A 175 -16.07 -30.98 -11.01
N GLY A 176 -15.68 -31.60 -9.88
CA GLY A 176 -14.79 -30.96 -8.90
C GLY A 176 -13.45 -30.53 -9.49
N THR A 177 -12.86 -31.34 -10.38
CA THR A 177 -11.58 -31.03 -11.04
C THR A 177 -11.74 -29.88 -12.03
N ALA A 178 -12.81 -29.89 -12.84
CA ALA A 178 -13.08 -28.81 -13.79
C ALA A 178 -13.31 -27.46 -13.09
N VAL A 179 -14.09 -27.46 -12.00
CA VAL A 179 -14.36 -26.26 -11.20
C VAL A 179 -13.09 -25.77 -10.47
N SER A 180 -12.19 -26.67 -10.08
CA SER A 180 -10.92 -26.30 -9.44
C SER A 180 -9.95 -25.62 -10.41
N LEU A 181 -9.88 -26.09 -11.67
CA LEU A 181 -9.08 -25.43 -12.71
C LEU A 181 -9.67 -24.09 -13.14
N TYR A 182 -11.00 -24.01 -13.24
CA TYR A 182 -11.72 -22.75 -13.44
C TYR A 182 -11.41 -21.73 -12.33
N ALA A 183 -11.34 -22.17 -11.07
CA ALA A 183 -11.02 -21.29 -9.95
C ALA A 183 -9.64 -20.63 -10.11
N VAL A 184 -8.67 -21.28 -10.75
CA VAL A 184 -7.37 -20.65 -11.08
C VAL A 184 -7.54 -19.46 -12.02
N ALA A 185 -8.40 -19.57 -13.03
CA ALA A 185 -8.63 -18.45 -13.95
C ALA A 185 -9.32 -17.27 -13.23
N VAL A 186 -10.27 -17.55 -12.33
CA VAL A 186 -11.00 -16.52 -11.58
C VAL A 186 -10.15 -15.86 -10.49
N ASN A 187 -9.35 -16.65 -9.78
CA ASN A 187 -8.57 -16.17 -8.63
C ASN A 187 -7.16 -15.73 -9.02
N GLY A 188 -6.62 -16.28 -10.11
CA GLY A 188 -5.32 -15.92 -10.66
C GLY A 188 -5.34 -14.64 -11.50
N GLY A 189 -6.49 -14.23 -12.05
CA GLY A 189 -6.62 -12.98 -12.81
C GLY A 189 -6.20 -11.76 -11.99
N PRO A 190 -6.69 -11.56 -10.74
CA PRO A 190 -6.23 -10.50 -9.86
C PRO A 190 -4.73 -10.46 -9.64
N ALA A 191 -4.05 -11.62 -9.61
CA ALA A 191 -2.60 -11.69 -9.43
C ALA A 191 -1.82 -11.38 -10.71
N LEU A 192 -2.35 -11.75 -11.89
CA LEU A 192 -1.71 -11.48 -13.18
C LEU A 192 -1.90 -10.03 -13.65
N GLY A 193 -3.06 -9.43 -13.35
CA GLY A 193 -3.40 -8.08 -13.79
C GLY A 193 -2.34 -7.03 -13.46
N PRO A 194 -1.93 -6.86 -12.19
CA PRO A 194 -0.96 -5.84 -11.79
C PRO A 194 0.41 -6.00 -12.46
N ILE A 195 0.84 -7.23 -12.75
CA ILE A 195 2.12 -7.48 -13.42
C ILE A 195 2.09 -6.93 -14.86
N ILE A 196 1.00 -7.21 -15.58
CA ILE A 196 0.79 -6.71 -16.95
C ILE A 196 0.59 -5.19 -16.93
N GLY A 197 -0.19 -4.69 -15.98
CA GLY A 197 -0.44 -3.26 -15.79
C GLY A 197 0.84 -2.47 -15.55
N ALA A 198 1.67 -2.92 -14.61
CA ALA A 198 2.92 -2.26 -14.26
C ALA A 198 3.89 -2.20 -15.44
N ALA A 199 3.98 -3.28 -16.24
CA ALA A 199 4.83 -3.33 -17.44
C ALA A 199 4.42 -2.32 -18.51
N LEU A 200 3.13 -2.02 -18.62
CA LEU A 200 2.59 -1.05 -19.57
C LEU A 200 2.73 0.38 -19.06
N VAL A 201 2.49 0.59 -17.76
CA VAL A 201 2.62 1.91 -17.13
C VAL A 201 4.07 2.39 -17.12
N LEU A 202 5.04 1.48 -16.93
CA LEU A 202 6.46 1.83 -16.91
C LEU A 202 6.98 2.33 -18.27
N ASN A 203 6.36 1.93 -19.37
CA ASN A 203 6.77 2.42 -20.69
C ASN A 203 6.20 3.82 -20.92
N ASP A 204 7.08 4.81 -20.99
CA ASP A 204 6.73 6.23 -21.23
C ASP A 204 5.92 6.44 -22.52
N ASP A 205 6.16 5.62 -23.55
CA ASP A 205 5.45 5.68 -24.84
C ASP A 205 4.01 5.13 -24.79
N LEU A 206 3.70 4.28 -23.81
CA LEU A 206 2.41 3.60 -23.68
C LEU A 206 1.55 4.28 -22.59
N GLY A 207 2.08 4.38 -21.37
CA GLY A 207 1.36 4.90 -20.22
C GLY A 207 0.09 4.10 -19.85
N TRP A 208 -0.70 4.64 -18.92
CA TRP A 208 -1.82 3.90 -18.28
C TRP A 208 -2.95 3.48 -19.22
N ARG A 209 -3.17 4.20 -20.31
CA ARG A 209 -4.27 3.92 -21.26
C ARG A 209 -4.10 2.57 -21.94
N TRP A 210 -2.86 2.17 -22.18
CA TRP A 210 -2.54 0.90 -22.81
C TRP A 210 -2.86 -0.30 -21.93
N ALA A 211 -2.87 -0.15 -20.60
CA ALA A 211 -3.41 -1.21 -19.72
C ALA A 211 -4.91 -1.45 -19.96
N ALA A 212 -5.69 -0.40 -20.27
CA ALA A 212 -7.09 -0.58 -20.66
C ALA A 212 -7.23 -1.16 -22.09
N TYR A 213 -6.36 -0.75 -23.02
CA TYR A 213 -6.38 -1.26 -24.40
C TYR A 213 -5.93 -2.71 -24.52
N ILE A 214 -4.88 -3.13 -23.79
CA ILE A 214 -4.45 -4.53 -23.82
C ILE A 214 -5.55 -5.46 -23.29
N GLN A 215 -6.26 -5.00 -22.26
CA GLN A 215 -7.40 -5.72 -21.69
C GLN A 215 -8.54 -5.85 -22.71
N ALA A 216 -8.81 -4.78 -23.46
CA ALA A 216 -9.78 -4.83 -24.56
C ALA A 216 -9.35 -5.78 -25.67
N ILE A 217 -8.09 -5.74 -26.11
CA ILE A 217 -7.53 -6.63 -27.13
C ILE A 217 -7.66 -8.09 -26.68
N TRP A 218 -7.26 -8.39 -25.44
CA TRP A 218 -7.41 -9.72 -24.86
C TRP A 218 -8.89 -10.17 -24.84
N GLY A 219 -9.79 -9.28 -24.41
CA GLY A 219 -11.23 -9.53 -24.44
C GLY A 219 -11.77 -9.84 -25.85
N PHE A 220 -11.38 -9.07 -26.87
CA PHE A 220 -11.79 -9.31 -28.25
C PHE A 220 -11.20 -10.60 -28.83
N VAL A 221 -9.93 -10.92 -28.54
CA VAL A 221 -9.30 -12.17 -28.98
C VAL A 221 -10.04 -13.38 -28.40
N VAL A 222 -10.30 -13.37 -27.10
CA VAL A 222 -11.05 -14.44 -26.43
C VAL A 222 -12.49 -14.49 -26.91
N PHE A 223 -13.16 -13.35 -27.11
CA PHE A 223 -14.50 -13.30 -27.69
C PHE A 223 -14.52 -13.91 -29.09
N THR A 224 -13.60 -13.53 -29.98
CA THR A 224 -13.55 -14.07 -31.34
C THR A 224 -13.32 -15.57 -31.34
N LEU A 225 -12.35 -16.06 -30.56
CA LEU A 225 -12.09 -17.50 -30.40
C LEU A 225 -13.35 -18.24 -29.96
N THR A 226 -13.99 -17.76 -28.88
CA THR A 226 -15.15 -18.42 -28.29
C THR A 226 -16.43 -18.23 -29.09
N PHE A 227 -16.55 -17.16 -29.88
CA PHE A 227 -17.66 -16.95 -30.80
C PHE A 227 -17.70 -18.06 -31.86
N PHE A 228 -16.55 -18.48 -32.39
CA PHE A 228 -16.49 -19.58 -33.36
C PHE A 228 -16.46 -20.96 -32.69
N CYS A 229 -15.77 -21.11 -31.55
CA CYS A 229 -15.47 -22.42 -30.98
C CYS A 229 -16.37 -22.87 -29.80
N LEU A 230 -17.15 -21.98 -29.19
CA LEU A 230 -17.96 -22.31 -28.00
C LEU A 230 -19.37 -22.76 -28.42
N PRO A 231 -19.74 -24.04 -28.25
CA PRO A 231 -21.11 -24.48 -28.49
C PRO A 231 -22.06 -23.98 -27.39
N GLU A 232 -23.36 -24.07 -27.64
CA GLU A 232 -24.33 -23.98 -26.53
C GLU A 232 -24.24 -25.25 -25.68
N VAL A 233 -24.15 -25.08 -24.36
CA VAL A 233 -23.94 -26.18 -23.40
C VAL A 233 -25.17 -26.40 -22.51
N PHE A 234 -26.19 -25.56 -22.59
CA PHE A 234 -27.35 -25.69 -21.70
C PHE A 234 -28.35 -26.74 -22.20
N PRO A 235 -28.57 -27.86 -21.48
CA PRO A 235 -29.35 -28.99 -22.00
C PRO A 235 -30.82 -28.64 -22.28
N LEU A 236 -31.44 -27.75 -21.50
CA LEU A 236 -32.86 -27.40 -21.68
C LEU A 236 -33.09 -26.56 -22.95
N VAL A 237 -32.15 -25.69 -23.31
CA VAL A 237 -32.20 -24.92 -24.57
C VAL A 237 -31.92 -25.82 -25.76
N LEU A 238 -31.01 -26.79 -25.62
CA LEU A 238 -30.77 -27.78 -26.67
C LEU A 238 -31.99 -28.68 -26.90
N LEU A 239 -32.66 -29.13 -25.84
CA LEU A 239 -33.93 -29.89 -25.96
C LEU A 239 -35.06 -29.05 -26.57
N LYS A 240 -35.14 -27.75 -26.24
CA LYS A 240 -36.06 -26.81 -26.90
C LYS A 240 -35.81 -26.75 -28.41
N ARG A 241 -34.55 -26.61 -28.83
CA ARG A 241 -34.18 -26.61 -30.26
C ARG A 241 -34.48 -27.95 -30.92
N LYS A 242 -34.20 -29.07 -30.23
CA LYS A 242 -34.54 -30.41 -30.70
C LYS A 242 -36.05 -30.62 -30.88
N ALA A 243 -36.87 -30.13 -29.95
CA ALA A 243 -38.33 -30.21 -30.08
C ALA A 243 -38.85 -29.40 -31.27
N GLN A 244 -38.31 -28.20 -31.48
CA GLN A 244 -38.63 -27.38 -32.65
C GLN A 244 -38.19 -28.04 -33.97
N GLN A 245 -37.06 -28.74 -33.97
CA GLN A 245 -36.57 -29.48 -35.13
C GLN A 245 -37.46 -30.70 -35.44
N ILE A 246 -37.80 -31.50 -34.43
CA ILE A 246 -38.71 -32.65 -34.59
C ILE A 246 -40.05 -32.18 -35.15
N ARG A 247 -40.65 -31.10 -34.63
CA ARG A 247 -41.90 -30.53 -35.20
C ARG A 247 -41.78 -30.21 -36.69
N LYS A 248 -40.63 -29.68 -37.12
CA LYS A 248 -40.39 -29.34 -38.53
C LYS A 248 -40.21 -30.59 -39.40
N GLU A 249 -39.56 -31.62 -38.88
CA GLU A 249 -39.28 -32.86 -39.60
C GLU A 249 -40.50 -33.79 -39.68
N THR A 250 -41.27 -33.93 -38.60
CA THR A 250 -42.47 -34.78 -38.55
C THR A 250 -43.76 -34.06 -38.97
N ASN A 251 -43.72 -32.73 -39.12
CA ASN A 251 -44.87 -31.86 -39.35
C ASN A 251 -45.98 -32.03 -38.29
N ASP A 252 -45.63 -32.55 -37.10
CA ASP A 252 -46.55 -32.77 -35.98
C ASP A 252 -46.34 -31.68 -34.91
N PRO A 253 -47.31 -30.78 -34.70
CA PRO A 253 -47.17 -29.68 -33.76
C PRO A 253 -47.20 -30.11 -32.28
N ARG A 254 -47.53 -31.38 -31.99
CA ARG A 254 -47.70 -31.88 -30.61
C ARG A 254 -46.39 -32.03 -29.84
N TYR A 255 -45.26 -32.27 -30.52
CA TYR A 255 -43.95 -32.41 -29.86
C TYR A 255 -43.56 -31.13 -29.14
N TYR A 256 -43.26 -31.14 -27.85
CA TYR A 256 -42.87 -29.92 -27.15
C TYR A 256 -41.86 -30.15 -26.04
N HIS A 257 -41.16 -29.08 -25.67
CA HIS A 257 -40.36 -29.06 -24.45
C HIS A 257 -40.86 -27.95 -23.51
N PRO A 258 -41.08 -28.21 -22.20
CA PRO A 258 -41.60 -27.22 -21.25
C PRO A 258 -40.81 -25.90 -21.19
N HIS A 259 -39.52 -25.94 -21.53
CA HIS A 259 -38.65 -24.76 -21.61
C HIS A 259 -39.09 -23.73 -22.66
N GLU A 260 -39.94 -24.10 -23.60
CA GLU A 260 -40.51 -23.17 -24.59
C GLU A 260 -41.44 -22.13 -23.98
N HIS A 261 -42.12 -22.47 -22.88
CA HIS A 261 -43.08 -21.62 -22.21
C HIS A 261 -42.48 -20.85 -21.02
N MET A 262 -41.17 -20.98 -20.80
CA MET A 262 -40.50 -20.29 -19.70
C MET A 262 -40.28 -18.81 -20.09
N GLN A 263 -40.85 -17.90 -19.31
CA GLN A 263 -40.72 -16.45 -19.51
C GLN A 263 -39.89 -15.80 -18.40
N LEU A 264 -39.26 -14.66 -18.73
CA LEU A 264 -38.57 -13.80 -17.76
C LEU A 264 -39.62 -13.11 -16.88
N ASP A 265 -39.85 -13.63 -15.68
CA ASP A 265 -40.58 -12.90 -14.65
C ASP A 265 -39.59 -12.09 -13.80
N PHE A 266 -39.50 -10.78 -14.07
CA PHE A 266 -38.60 -9.86 -13.36
C PHE A 266 -38.81 -9.87 -11.85
N HIS A 267 -40.05 -10.03 -11.37
CA HIS A 267 -40.33 -10.08 -9.94
C HIS A 267 -39.79 -11.38 -9.32
N SER A 268 -40.00 -12.53 -9.99
CA SER A 268 -39.43 -13.82 -9.59
C SER A 268 -37.90 -13.79 -9.59
N ILE A 269 -37.29 -13.13 -10.57
CA ILE A 269 -35.84 -12.97 -10.70
C ILE A 269 -35.28 -12.13 -9.56
N LEU A 270 -35.83 -10.93 -9.33
CA LEU A 270 -35.36 -10.04 -8.27
C LEU A 270 -35.51 -10.72 -6.89
N THR A 271 -36.63 -11.44 -6.70
CA THR A 271 -36.86 -12.18 -5.46
C THR A 271 -35.86 -13.33 -5.29
N LYS A 272 -35.57 -14.10 -6.34
CA LYS A 272 -34.68 -15.28 -6.27
C LYS A 272 -33.19 -14.92 -6.24
N GLN A 273 -32.78 -13.88 -6.96
CA GLN A 273 -31.37 -13.48 -7.15
C GLN A 273 -30.91 -12.41 -6.17
N LEU A 274 -31.82 -11.63 -5.56
CA LEU A 274 -31.47 -10.57 -4.62
C LEU A 274 -32.10 -10.78 -3.24
N ALA A 275 -33.44 -10.83 -3.17
CA ALA A 275 -34.14 -10.85 -1.88
C ALA A 275 -33.85 -12.13 -1.08
N ARG A 276 -33.82 -13.28 -1.75
CA ARG A 276 -33.59 -14.57 -1.10
C ARG A 276 -32.16 -14.76 -0.59
N PRO A 277 -31.09 -14.45 -1.35
CA PRO A 277 -29.73 -14.43 -0.83
C PRO A 277 -29.55 -13.50 0.37
N LEU A 278 -30.10 -12.27 0.31
CA LEU A 278 -30.04 -11.32 1.42
C LEU A 278 -30.78 -11.83 2.66
N ARG A 279 -31.98 -12.41 2.46
CA ARG A 279 -32.73 -13.04 3.54
C ARG A 279 -31.92 -14.19 4.16
N MET A 280 -31.37 -15.10 3.35
CA MET A 280 -30.52 -16.18 3.84
C MET A 280 -29.30 -15.65 4.61
N LEU A 281 -28.68 -14.56 4.16
CA LEU A 281 -27.53 -13.97 4.83
C LEU A 281 -27.87 -13.43 6.23
N VAL A 282 -29.11 -12.99 6.47
CA VAL A 282 -29.55 -12.45 7.78
C VAL A 282 -30.23 -13.51 8.64
N THR A 283 -30.94 -14.47 8.04
CA THR A 283 -31.76 -15.44 8.79
C THR A 283 -31.11 -16.80 8.99
N GLU A 284 -30.13 -17.19 8.15
CA GLU A 284 -29.49 -18.51 8.21
C GLU A 284 -28.05 -18.40 8.73
N PRO A 285 -27.78 -18.71 10.02
CA PRO A 285 -26.48 -18.48 10.65
C PRO A 285 -25.32 -19.18 9.93
N ILE A 286 -25.55 -20.38 9.39
CA ILE A 286 -24.54 -21.15 8.65
C ILE A 286 -24.12 -20.39 7.38
N VAL A 287 -25.09 -19.84 6.62
CA VAL A 287 -24.80 -19.02 5.44
C VAL A 287 -24.03 -17.79 5.86
N THR A 288 -24.46 -17.08 6.91
CA THR A 288 -23.82 -15.87 7.41
C THR A 288 -22.35 -16.11 7.75
N CYS A 289 -22.05 -17.12 8.58
CA CYS A 289 -20.68 -17.41 9.02
C CYS A 289 -19.76 -17.80 7.86
N ILE A 290 -20.22 -18.70 6.98
CA ILE A 290 -19.43 -19.16 5.83
C ILE A 290 -19.26 -18.05 4.79
N ALA A 291 -20.30 -17.26 4.54
CA ALA A 291 -20.24 -16.10 3.65
C ALA A 291 -19.29 -15.05 4.17
N PHE A 292 -19.34 -14.72 5.46
CA PHE A 292 -18.44 -13.74 6.08
C PHE A 292 -17.00 -14.21 6.01
N TYR A 293 -16.73 -15.49 6.29
CA TYR A 293 -15.37 -16.02 6.21
C TYR A 293 -14.83 -16.02 4.77
N ALA A 294 -15.62 -16.47 3.79
CA ALA A 294 -15.24 -16.41 2.39
C ALA A 294 -15.05 -14.97 1.89
N ALA A 295 -15.90 -14.05 2.33
CA ALA A 295 -15.84 -12.64 1.98
C ALA A 295 -14.61 -11.95 2.57
N PHE A 296 -14.29 -12.22 3.84
CA PHE A 296 -13.10 -11.72 4.52
C PHE A 296 -11.82 -12.16 3.81
N VAL A 297 -11.68 -13.46 3.56
CA VAL A 297 -10.49 -14.04 2.92
C VAL A 297 -10.29 -13.51 1.50
N TYR A 298 -11.38 -13.30 0.76
CA TYR A 298 -11.32 -12.68 -0.57
C TYR A 298 -11.04 -11.17 -0.50
N GLY A 299 -11.57 -10.47 0.50
CA GLY A 299 -11.23 -9.08 0.78
C GLY A 299 -9.75 -8.88 1.06
N VAL A 300 -9.14 -9.77 1.86
CA VAL A 300 -7.69 -9.78 2.12
C VAL A 300 -6.87 -9.98 0.83
N MET A 301 -7.34 -10.82 -0.09
CA MET A 301 -6.68 -10.99 -1.40
C MET A 301 -6.72 -9.69 -2.22
N TYR A 302 -7.83 -8.95 -2.20
CA TYR A 302 -7.91 -7.65 -2.89
C TYR A 302 -7.11 -6.56 -2.17
N LEU A 303 -7.02 -6.62 -0.84
CA LEU A 303 -6.15 -5.75 -0.05
C LEU A 303 -4.67 -5.94 -0.43
N ALA A 304 -4.27 -7.18 -0.77
CA ALA A 304 -2.91 -7.46 -1.24
C ALA A 304 -2.56 -6.74 -2.56
N LEU A 305 -3.56 -6.38 -3.37
CA LEU A 305 -3.35 -5.60 -4.60
C LEU A 305 -2.78 -4.20 -4.32
N GLU A 306 -3.15 -3.62 -3.17
CA GLU A 306 -2.67 -2.31 -2.71
C GLU A 306 -1.40 -2.43 -1.86
N LEU A 307 -1.33 -3.45 -0.99
CA LEU A 307 -0.20 -3.63 -0.06
C LEU A 307 1.13 -3.95 -0.76
N PHE A 308 1.13 -4.69 -1.87
CA PHE A 308 2.36 -5.09 -2.52
C PHE A 308 3.10 -3.90 -3.15
N PRO A 309 2.44 -3.02 -3.93
CA PRO A 309 3.05 -1.75 -4.36
C PRO A 309 3.61 -0.93 -3.20
N ILE A 310 2.89 -0.83 -2.07
CA ILE A 310 3.39 -0.12 -0.88
C ILE A 310 4.71 -0.75 -0.37
N VAL A 311 4.74 -2.06 -0.14
CA VAL A 311 5.91 -2.74 0.45
C VAL A 311 7.12 -2.79 -0.50
N PHE A 312 6.89 -2.99 -1.80
CA PHE A 312 7.98 -3.22 -2.74
C PHE A 312 8.38 -1.96 -3.53
N GLU A 313 7.43 -1.08 -3.87
CA GLU A 313 7.70 0.14 -4.62
C GLU A 313 8.01 1.31 -3.66
N LYS A 314 7.11 1.60 -2.71
CA LYS A 314 7.26 2.74 -1.79
C LYS A 314 8.34 2.51 -0.72
N GLU A 315 8.29 1.41 0.01
CA GLU A 315 9.23 1.14 1.12
C GLU A 315 10.61 0.66 0.63
N ARG A 316 10.66 -0.12 -0.44
CA ARG A 316 11.92 -0.70 -0.97
C ARG A 316 12.49 0.05 -2.18
N GLY A 317 11.74 0.99 -2.76
CA GLY A 317 12.18 1.78 -3.91
C GLY A 317 12.32 0.97 -5.20
N TRP A 318 11.63 -0.17 -5.33
CA TRP A 318 11.72 -0.96 -6.55
C TRP A 318 10.91 -0.34 -7.69
N ASN A 319 11.39 -0.57 -8.90
CA ASN A 319 10.63 -0.24 -10.10
C ASN A 319 9.27 -0.96 -10.09
N PRO A 320 8.16 -0.33 -10.54
CA PRO A 320 6.81 -0.91 -10.54
C PRO A 320 6.71 -2.33 -11.10
N VAL A 321 7.46 -2.66 -12.16
CA VAL A 321 7.43 -4.01 -12.74
C VAL A 321 8.04 -5.04 -11.81
N ILE A 322 9.17 -4.70 -11.18
CA ILE A 322 9.84 -5.58 -10.21
C ILE A 322 9.02 -5.65 -8.91
N GLY A 323 8.42 -4.52 -8.51
CA GLY A 323 7.55 -4.40 -7.34
C GLY A 323 6.26 -5.21 -7.42
N SER A 324 5.79 -5.52 -8.63
CA SER A 324 4.61 -6.35 -8.88
C SER A 324 4.92 -7.85 -9.09
N LEU A 325 6.17 -8.26 -9.27
CA LEU A 325 6.56 -9.69 -9.34
C LEU A 325 6.13 -10.55 -8.13
N PRO A 326 6.06 -10.02 -6.88
CA PRO A 326 5.55 -10.77 -5.73
C PRO A 326 4.10 -11.30 -5.90
N PHE A 327 3.29 -10.71 -6.80
CA PHE A 327 2.00 -11.29 -7.17
C PHE A 327 2.13 -12.67 -7.85
N LEU A 328 3.26 -13.00 -8.46
CA LEU A 328 3.54 -14.36 -8.94
C LEU A 328 3.62 -15.34 -7.77
N GLY A 329 4.14 -14.93 -6.61
CA GLY A 329 4.13 -15.75 -5.41
C GLY A 329 2.70 -16.12 -5.00
N LEU A 330 1.81 -15.11 -4.96
CA LEU A 330 0.38 -15.31 -4.73
C LEU A 330 -0.24 -16.27 -5.75
N LEU A 331 0.05 -16.08 -7.05
CA LEU A 331 -0.43 -16.95 -8.13
C LEU A 331 0.06 -18.39 -7.99
N ILE A 332 1.35 -18.59 -7.69
CA ILE A 332 1.94 -19.92 -7.43
C ILE A 332 1.20 -20.58 -6.27
N GLY A 333 0.85 -19.82 -5.23
CA GLY A 333 0.06 -20.33 -4.12
C GLY A 333 -1.35 -20.78 -4.55
N VAL A 334 -2.04 -19.96 -5.33
CA VAL A 334 -3.37 -20.29 -5.90
C VAL A 334 -3.29 -21.55 -6.76
N VAL A 335 -2.29 -21.67 -7.65
CA VAL A 335 -2.10 -22.87 -8.49
C VAL A 335 -1.79 -24.10 -7.63
N SER A 336 -0.91 -23.96 -6.64
CA SER A 336 -0.51 -25.06 -5.75
C SER A 336 -1.69 -25.62 -4.95
N SER A 337 -2.63 -24.75 -4.55
CA SER A 337 -3.84 -25.17 -3.84
C SER A 337 -4.78 -26.06 -4.68
N VAL A 338 -4.68 -26.05 -6.02
CA VAL A 338 -5.44 -26.95 -6.89
C VAL A 338 -5.07 -28.41 -6.61
N GLY A 339 -3.78 -28.69 -6.41
CA GLY A 339 -3.32 -30.04 -6.05
C GLY A 339 -3.94 -30.53 -4.74
N LEU A 340 -3.97 -29.66 -3.72
CA LEU A 340 -4.61 -29.95 -2.44
C LEU A 340 -6.13 -30.15 -2.59
N ASN A 341 -6.80 -29.33 -3.39
CA ASN A 341 -8.22 -29.44 -3.66
C ASN A 341 -8.58 -30.72 -4.43
N ILE A 342 -7.76 -31.13 -5.41
CA ILE A 342 -7.92 -32.38 -6.14
C ILE A 342 -7.73 -33.57 -5.20
N TRP A 343 -6.66 -33.57 -4.40
CA TRP A 343 -6.43 -34.62 -3.40
C TRP A 343 -7.59 -34.73 -2.42
N ASN A 344 -8.10 -33.60 -1.94
CA ASN A 344 -9.29 -33.58 -1.10
C ASN A 344 -10.53 -34.11 -1.82
N GLN A 345 -10.70 -33.83 -3.11
CA GLN A 345 -11.83 -34.34 -3.88
C GLN A 345 -11.82 -35.88 -3.94
N TYR A 346 -10.65 -36.51 -4.06
CA TYR A 346 -10.53 -37.97 -3.97
C TYR A 346 -10.97 -38.49 -2.58
N ARG A 347 -10.52 -37.84 -1.51
CA ARG A 347 -10.95 -38.18 -0.14
C ARG A 347 -12.45 -38.01 0.03
N TYR A 348 -13.03 -36.90 -0.43
CA TYR A 348 -14.46 -36.62 -0.37
C TYR A 348 -15.26 -37.68 -1.12
N ASN A 349 -14.84 -38.04 -2.33
CA ASN A 349 -15.50 -39.07 -3.13
C ASN A 349 -15.51 -40.43 -2.41
N ARG A 350 -14.43 -40.79 -1.70
CA ARG A 350 -14.37 -42.01 -0.89
C ARG A 350 -15.38 -41.99 0.27
N ILE A 351 -15.47 -40.86 0.99
CA ILE A 351 -16.42 -40.69 2.10
C ILE A 351 -17.86 -40.69 1.60
N SER A 352 -18.13 -40.00 0.49
CA SER A 352 -19.47 -39.99 -0.12
C SER A 352 -19.90 -41.38 -0.60
N ARG A 353 -18.98 -42.18 -1.18
CA ARG A 353 -19.24 -43.58 -1.52
C ARG A 353 -19.58 -44.43 -0.29
N ALA A 354 -18.85 -44.24 0.81
CA ALA A 354 -19.16 -44.91 2.08
C ALA A 354 -20.52 -44.50 2.68
N ALA A 355 -21.00 -43.29 2.35
CA ALA A 355 -22.32 -42.79 2.73
C ALA A 355 -23.40 -43.05 1.65
N ASN A 356 -23.29 -44.11 0.85
CA ASN A 356 -24.24 -44.47 -0.23
C ASN A 356 -24.49 -43.35 -1.26
N GLY A 357 -23.47 -42.52 -1.55
CA GLY A 357 -23.56 -41.42 -2.50
C GLY A 357 -24.28 -40.17 -1.96
N ALA A 358 -24.56 -40.11 -0.66
CA ALA A 358 -25.03 -38.89 -0.01
C ALA A 358 -23.92 -37.82 -0.02
N THR A 359 -24.33 -36.54 -0.14
CA THR A 359 -23.40 -35.42 0.07
C THR A 359 -23.11 -35.32 1.57
N VAL A 360 -21.82 -35.22 1.93
CA VAL A 360 -21.35 -35.07 3.32
C VAL A 360 -20.63 -33.73 3.43
N PRO A 361 -21.36 -32.63 3.69
CA PRO A 361 -20.78 -31.29 3.67
C PRO A 361 -19.60 -31.12 4.64
N GLU A 362 -19.64 -31.74 5.81
CA GLU A 362 -18.62 -31.66 6.85
C GLU A 362 -17.25 -32.18 6.39
N ALA A 363 -17.24 -33.09 5.41
CA ALA A 363 -16.01 -33.58 4.80
C ALA A 363 -15.25 -32.49 4.02
N ARG A 364 -15.87 -31.31 3.78
CA ARG A 364 -15.25 -30.13 3.16
C ARG A 364 -14.50 -29.24 4.17
N LEU A 365 -14.72 -29.40 5.48
CA LEU A 365 -14.14 -28.54 6.52
C LEU A 365 -12.64 -28.75 6.77
N PRO A 366 -12.07 -29.98 6.77
CA PRO A 366 -10.66 -30.16 7.11
C PRO A 366 -9.68 -29.39 6.21
N PRO A 367 -9.80 -29.37 4.87
CA PRO A 367 -8.94 -28.55 4.02
C PRO A 367 -9.13 -27.04 4.23
N MET A 368 -10.33 -26.62 4.64
CA MET A 368 -10.59 -25.23 5.03
C MET A 368 -9.75 -24.86 6.26
N ALA A 369 -9.68 -25.74 7.26
CA ALA A 369 -8.83 -25.55 8.45
C ALA A 369 -7.33 -25.51 8.09
N PHE A 370 -6.87 -26.37 7.18
CA PHE A 370 -5.51 -26.27 6.65
C PHE A 370 -5.27 -24.92 5.98
N GLY A 371 -6.17 -24.49 5.08
CA GLY A 371 -6.08 -23.19 4.42
C GLY A 371 -6.02 -22.03 5.42
N ALA A 372 -6.77 -22.10 6.52
CA ALA A 372 -6.75 -21.10 7.59
C ALA A 372 -5.36 -20.94 8.21
N VAL A 373 -4.67 -22.04 8.51
CA VAL A 373 -3.31 -22.02 9.07
C VAL A 373 -2.33 -21.39 8.09
N PHE A 374 -2.36 -21.81 6.81
CA PHE A 374 -1.50 -21.24 5.78
C PHE A 374 -1.74 -19.73 5.59
N MET A 375 -3.00 -19.31 5.62
CA MET A 375 -3.36 -17.90 5.47
C MET A 375 -2.83 -17.05 6.64
N VAL A 376 -3.07 -17.48 7.89
CA VAL A 376 -2.62 -16.74 9.08
C VAL A 376 -1.09 -16.68 9.14
N VAL A 377 -0.41 -17.81 8.90
CA VAL A 377 1.06 -17.86 8.86
C VAL A 377 1.60 -16.96 7.75
N GLY A 378 1.00 -17.02 6.56
CA GLY A 378 1.39 -16.18 5.42
C GLY A 378 1.23 -14.69 5.71
N LEU A 379 0.09 -14.27 6.28
CA LEU A 379 -0.15 -12.86 6.62
C LEU A 379 0.80 -12.35 7.71
N PHE A 380 1.01 -13.12 8.78
CA PHE A 380 1.94 -12.76 9.84
C PHE A 380 3.38 -12.70 9.34
N TRP A 381 3.80 -13.68 8.54
CA TRP A 381 5.13 -13.72 7.94
C TRP A 381 5.33 -12.55 6.97
N PHE A 382 4.33 -12.23 6.14
CA PHE A 382 4.39 -11.08 5.25
C PHE A 382 4.54 -9.78 6.02
N GLY A 383 3.69 -9.52 7.02
CA GLY A 383 3.75 -8.32 7.84
C GLY A 383 5.08 -8.19 8.60
N TRP A 384 5.59 -9.28 9.17
CA TRP A 384 6.87 -9.28 9.90
C TRP A 384 8.08 -8.98 9.00
N THR A 385 8.03 -9.37 7.72
CA THR A 385 9.17 -9.28 6.80
C THR A 385 9.02 -8.25 5.69
N ALA A 386 7.92 -7.48 5.73
CA ALA A 386 7.64 -6.41 4.76
C ALA A 386 8.74 -5.33 4.81
N GLU A 387 9.03 -4.81 6.01
CA GLU A 387 9.99 -3.72 6.21
C GLU A 387 11.47 -4.18 6.07
N PRO A 388 12.33 -3.39 5.40
CA PRO A 388 13.78 -3.55 5.47
C PRO A 388 14.28 -3.56 6.93
N PRO A 389 15.32 -4.34 7.29
CA PRO A 389 16.37 -4.90 6.44
C PRO A 389 16.12 -6.36 6.00
N HIS A 390 14.93 -6.92 6.21
CA HIS A 390 14.64 -8.31 5.86
C HIS A 390 14.79 -8.55 4.34
N HIS A 391 15.37 -9.70 3.98
CA HIS A 391 15.59 -10.08 2.59
C HIS A 391 14.26 -10.22 1.84
N TRP A 392 14.18 -9.65 0.64
CA TRP A 392 12.95 -9.54 -0.17
C TRP A 392 12.27 -10.87 -0.50
N ILE A 393 13.03 -11.98 -0.47
CA ILE A 393 12.49 -13.31 -0.73
C ILE A 393 11.48 -13.75 0.34
N LEU A 394 11.61 -13.26 1.58
CA LEU A 394 10.76 -13.64 2.70
C LEU A 394 9.30 -13.20 2.49
N PRO A 395 8.99 -11.91 2.20
CA PRO A 395 7.62 -11.51 1.89
C PRO A 395 7.10 -12.15 0.59
N CYS A 396 7.97 -12.47 -0.38
CA CYS A 396 7.55 -13.21 -1.59
C CYS A 396 7.12 -14.66 -1.28
N LEU A 397 7.82 -15.36 -0.40
CA LEU A 397 7.44 -16.70 0.06
C LEU A 397 6.16 -16.64 0.91
N ALA A 398 6.01 -15.62 1.74
CA ALA A 398 4.79 -15.39 2.48
C ALA A 398 3.57 -15.20 1.56
N ALA A 399 3.73 -14.51 0.42
CA ALA A 399 2.67 -14.38 -0.59
C ALA A 399 2.21 -15.74 -1.15
N VAL A 400 3.10 -16.73 -1.29
CA VAL A 400 2.73 -18.11 -1.68
C VAL A 400 1.80 -18.74 -0.64
N PHE A 401 2.11 -18.59 0.65
CA PHE A 401 1.30 -19.12 1.74
C PHE A 401 -0.08 -18.46 1.78
N ILE A 402 -0.13 -17.14 1.59
CA ILE A 402 -1.38 -16.37 1.45
C ILE A 402 -2.22 -16.94 0.30
N GLY A 403 -1.62 -17.17 -0.87
CA GLY A 403 -2.32 -17.71 -2.04
C GLY A 403 -2.88 -19.12 -1.84
N ILE A 404 -2.11 -20.01 -1.19
CA ILE A 404 -2.56 -21.36 -0.84
C ILE A 404 -3.75 -21.28 0.13
N GLY A 405 -3.61 -20.50 1.20
CA GLY A 405 -4.62 -20.34 2.24
C GLY A 405 -5.91 -19.77 1.66
N PHE A 406 -5.81 -18.66 0.94
CA PHE A 406 -6.93 -17.99 0.26
C PHE A 406 -7.74 -18.95 -0.59
N ASN A 407 -7.12 -19.60 -1.59
CA ASN A 407 -7.87 -20.40 -2.55
C ASN A 407 -8.44 -21.68 -1.92
N CYS A 408 -7.74 -22.31 -0.96
CA CYS A 408 -8.26 -23.45 -0.20
C CYS A 408 -9.51 -23.07 0.59
N ILE A 409 -9.45 -22.02 1.40
CA ILE A 409 -10.61 -21.58 2.21
C ILE A 409 -11.77 -21.23 1.30
N PHE A 410 -11.53 -20.37 0.32
CA PHE A 410 -12.55 -19.82 -0.56
C PHE A 410 -13.33 -20.92 -1.28
N GLN A 411 -12.60 -21.87 -1.87
CA GLN A 411 -13.19 -22.97 -2.63
C GLN A 411 -13.99 -23.92 -1.73
N GLN A 412 -13.50 -24.21 -0.53
CA GLN A 412 -14.22 -25.10 0.39
C GLN A 412 -15.47 -24.44 0.98
N CYS A 413 -15.47 -23.13 1.22
CA CYS A 413 -16.68 -22.40 1.65
C CYS A 413 -17.81 -22.53 0.63
N LEU A 414 -17.50 -22.34 -0.67
CA LEU A 414 -18.50 -22.50 -1.74
C LEU A 414 -19.01 -23.94 -1.84
N ASN A 415 -18.10 -24.91 -1.84
CA ASN A 415 -18.48 -26.33 -1.94
C ASN A 415 -19.31 -26.80 -0.75
N PHE A 416 -18.95 -26.37 0.47
CA PHE A 416 -19.72 -26.66 1.68
C PHE A 416 -21.15 -26.16 1.55
N LEU A 417 -21.33 -24.91 1.14
CA LEU A 417 -22.65 -24.29 1.04
C LEU A 417 -23.53 -24.94 -0.03
N ILE A 418 -22.92 -25.34 -1.16
CA ILE A 418 -23.60 -26.10 -2.22
C ILE A 418 -24.10 -27.45 -1.69
N ASP A 419 -23.26 -28.16 -0.93
CA ASP A 419 -23.58 -29.50 -0.43
C ASP A 419 -24.64 -29.46 0.69
N VAL A 420 -24.67 -28.42 1.54
CA VAL A 420 -25.68 -28.21 2.60
C VAL A 420 -27.03 -27.82 2.01
N TYR A 421 -27.09 -26.75 1.20
CA TYR A 421 -28.35 -26.12 0.81
C TYR A 421 -28.99 -26.73 -0.44
N ARG A 422 -28.26 -27.54 -1.23
CA ARG A 422 -28.73 -28.31 -2.40
C ARG A 422 -29.69 -27.55 -3.33
N ILE A 423 -31.00 -27.64 -3.09
CA ILE A 423 -32.05 -26.96 -3.87
C ILE A 423 -31.88 -25.44 -3.83
N TYR A 424 -31.36 -24.93 -2.72
CA TYR A 424 -31.13 -23.51 -2.47
C TYR A 424 -29.66 -23.12 -2.58
N ALA A 425 -28.81 -24.01 -3.11
CA ALA A 425 -27.37 -23.78 -3.27
C ALA A 425 -27.08 -22.49 -4.05
N ALA A 426 -27.81 -22.23 -5.14
CA ALA A 426 -27.63 -21.02 -5.96
C ALA A 426 -27.83 -19.72 -5.16
N SER A 427 -28.90 -19.65 -4.36
CA SER A 427 -29.17 -18.48 -3.52
C SER A 427 -28.15 -18.33 -2.39
N ALA A 428 -27.67 -19.44 -1.83
CA ALA A 428 -26.64 -19.43 -0.80
C ALA A 428 -25.29 -18.95 -1.38
N THR A 429 -24.87 -19.44 -2.55
CA THR A 429 -23.65 -18.96 -3.23
C THR A 429 -23.76 -17.52 -3.72
N ALA A 430 -24.96 -17.06 -4.06
CA ALA A 430 -25.21 -15.66 -4.37
C ALA A 430 -25.03 -14.76 -3.12
N ALA A 431 -25.43 -15.23 -1.93
CA ALA A 431 -25.22 -14.50 -0.68
C ALA A 431 -23.72 -14.32 -0.37
N VAL A 432 -22.93 -15.39 -0.55
CA VAL A 432 -21.45 -15.32 -0.48
C VAL A 432 -20.91 -14.31 -1.48
N THR A 433 -21.37 -14.37 -2.74
CA THR A 433 -20.90 -13.49 -3.81
C THR A 433 -21.20 -12.02 -3.52
N PHE A 434 -22.39 -11.72 -3.00
CA PHE A 434 -22.80 -10.38 -2.61
C PHE A 434 -21.89 -9.83 -1.50
N LEU A 435 -21.78 -10.55 -0.38
CA LEU A 435 -20.99 -10.09 0.77
C LEU A 435 -19.49 -9.98 0.44
N ARG A 436 -18.96 -10.98 -0.28
CA ARG A 436 -17.58 -11.00 -0.77
C ARG A 436 -17.21 -9.78 -1.57
N SER A 437 -18.07 -9.43 -2.50
CA SER A 437 -17.76 -8.35 -3.43
C SER A 437 -17.95 -6.98 -2.77
N LEU A 438 -18.86 -6.86 -1.80
CA LEU A 438 -18.95 -5.69 -0.93
C LEU A 438 -17.66 -5.49 -0.13
N MET A 439 -17.13 -6.56 0.48
CA MET A 439 -15.85 -6.52 1.19
C MET A 439 -14.68 -6.23 0.26
N ALA A 440 -14.63 -6.83 -0.93
CA ALA A 440 -13.57 -6.58 -1.91
C ALA A 440 -13.64 -5.19 -2.55
N ALA A 441 -14.80 -4.56 -2.62
CA ALA A 441 -14.92 -3.16 -3.03
C ALA A 441 -14.56 -2.19 -1.90
N GLY A 442 -14.89 -2.54 -0.64
CA GLY A 442 -14.68 -1.68 0.52
C GLY A 442 -13.28 -1.73 1.14
N LEU A 443 -12.65 -2.91 1.22
CA LEU A 443 -11.36 -3.06 1.89
C LEU A 443 -10.18 -2.37 1.19
N PRO A 444 -10.07 -2.35 -0.15
CA PRO A 444 -9.05 -1.55 -0.82
C PRO A 444 -9.15 -0.05 -0.47
N LEU A 445 -10.37 0.49 -0.31
CA LEU A 445 -10.55 1.88 0.14
C LEU A 445 -10.05 2.10 1.58
N ALA A 446 -9.95 1.05 2.38
CA ALA A 446 -9.36 1.10 3.72
C ALA A 446 -7.84 0.91 3.71
N ALA A 447 -7.22 0.43 2.63
CA ALA A 447 -5.78 0.14 2.55
C ALA A 447 -4.93 1.38 2.80
N MET A 448 -5.23 2.46 2.09
CA MET A 448 -4.55 3.75 2.25
C MET A 448 -4.80 4.35 3.65
N PRO A 449 -6.04 4.43 4.18
CA PRO A 449 -6.29 4.80 5.58
C PRO A 449 -5.60 3.93 6.63
N MET A 450 -5.29 2.65 6.33
CA MET A 450 -4.51 1.78 7.21
C MET A 450 -3.01 2.16 7.20
N ASP A 451 -2.48 2.65 6.08
CA ASP A 451 -1.17 3.33 6.01
C ASP A 451 -1.22 4.72 6.68
N VAL A 452 -2.33 5.45 6.48
CA VAL A 452 -2.68 6.76 7.08
C VAL A 452 -3.31 6.61 8.47
N MET A 453 -3.12 5.47 9.14
CA MET A 453 -3.06 5.48 10.61
C MET A 453 -1.91 6.39 11.07
N ALA A 454 -1.02 6.77 10.16
CA ALA A 454 -0.22 7.95 10.29
C ALA A 454 -1.04 9.24 10.22
N ARG A 455 -1.00 10.05 11.29
CA ARG A 455 -1.59 11.39 11.32
C ARG A 455 -0.51 12.44 11.49
N VAL A 456 -0.77 13.62 10.94
CA VAL A 456 0.02 14.81 11.23
C VAL A 456 -0.25 15.25 12.67
N CYS A 457 0.79 15.23 13.50
CA CYS A 457 0.71 15.64 14.89
C CYS A 457 0.54 17.16 14.95
N ALA A 458 -0.57 17.63 15.53
CA ALA A 458 -0.87 19.05 15.69
C ALA A 458 0.22 19.85 16.45
N GLY A 459 1.03 19.17 17.27
CA GLY A 459 2.12 19.80 18.01
C GLY A 459 3.45 19.92 17.27
N CYS A 460 3.79 19.03 16.34
CA CYS A 460 5.11 19.01 15.69
C CYS A 460 5.06 18.92 14.17
N GLY A 461 3.88 18.90 13.56
CA GLY A 461 3.71 18.79 12.11
C GLY A 461 4.17 17.46 11.50
N ARG A 462 4.67 16.50 12.31
CA ARG A 462 5.14 15.20 11.81
C ARG A 462 3.98 14.29 11.47
N ASN A 463 4.02 13.67 10.30
CA ASN A 463 3.15 12.54 9.98
C ASN A 463 3.66 11.28 10.71
N LEU A 464 2.91 10.78 11.68
CA LEU A 464 3.35 9.74 12.62
C LEU A 464 2.30 8.65 12.72
N PRO A 465 2.65 7.35 12.78
CA PRO A 465 1.70 6.24 12.88
C PRO A 465 0.84 6.30 14.16
N GLN A 466 -0.30 5.61 14.18
CA GLN A 466 -1.25 5.62 15.31
C GLN A 466 -0.60 5.23 16.63
N SER A 467 0.36 4.31 16.60
CA SER A 467 1.18 3.91 17.76
C SER A 467 1.94 5.06 18.41
N SER A 468 2.16 6.16 17.69
CA SER A 468 2.79 7.37 18.19
C SER A 468 1.83 8.28 18.96
N TYR A 469 0.54 7.94 19.07
CA TYR A 469 -0.48 8.70 19.79
C TYR A 469 -1.02 7.90 20.96
N THR A 470 -1.34 8.57 22.06
CA THR A 470 -2.18 7.95 23.08
C THR A 470 -3.60 7.81 22.54
N GLU A 471 -4.35 6.82 23.02
CA GLU A 471 -5.69 6.52 22.53
C GLU A 471 -6.63 7.75 22.60
N TYR A 472 -6.54 8.52 23.69
CA TYR A 472 -7.23 9.80 23.87
C TYR A 472 -6.80 10.91 22.90
N GLN A 473 -5.53 10.95 22.49
CA GLN A 473 -5.06 11.94 21.52
C GLN A 473 -5.46 11.56 20.10
N TYR A 474 -5.42 10.28 19.78
CA TYR A 474 -5.86 9.77 18.50
C TYR A 474 -7.39 9.89 18.33
N SER A 475 -8.17 9.80 19.41
CA SER A 475 -9.63 9.99 19.34
C SER A 475 -10.06 11.42 19.02
N LYS A 476 -9.17 12.42 19.11
CA LYS A 476 -9.48 13.83 18.79
C LYS A 476 -9.64 14.12 17.30
N GLY A 477 -9.21 13.20 16.43
CA GLY A 477 -9.34 13.34 14.99
C GLY A 477 -8.17 14.08 14.30
N PRO A 478 -8.14 14.09 12.96
CA PRO A 478 -7.08 14.73 12.16
C PRO A 478 -6.95 16.23 12.47
N GLY A 479 -5.72 16.76 12.46
CA GLY A 479 -5.44 18.18 12.75
C GLY A 479 -5.48 18.58 14.23
N LEU A 480 -6.08 17.75 15.10
CA LEU A 480 -6.18 17.99 16.55
C LEU A 480 -5.35 17.01 17.40
N SER A 481 -5.03 15.84 16.85
CA SER A 481 -4.27 14.79 17.53
C SER A 481 -2.83 15.23 17.78
N ARG A 482 -2.32 15.13 19.02
CA ARG A 482 -0.89 15.36 19.34
C ARG A 482 -0.22 14.04 19.71
N CYS A 483 0.95 13.75 19.13
CA CYS A 483 1.69 12.53 19.41
C CYS A 483 2.14 12.47 20.87
N ALA A 484 2.34 11.27 21.40
CA ALA A 484 2.74 11.03 22.78
C ALA A 484 3.97 11.87 23.17
N ASN A 485 4.93 12.02 22.25
CA ASN A 485 6.11 12.85 22.46
C ASN A 485 5.75 14.33 22.69
N CYS A 486 4.85 14.90 21.88
CA CYS A 486 4.39 16.30 22.02
C CYS A 486 3.44 16.54 23.20
N VAL A 487 2.92 15.47 23.81
CA VAL A 487 2.03 15.53 24.97
C VAL A 487 2.80 15.38 26.27
N HIS A 488 3.83 14.52 26.29
CA HIS A 488 4.62 14.23 27.47
C HIS A 488 5.88 15.09 27.60
N HIS A 489 6.44 15.61 26.49
CA HIS A 489 7.52 16.59 26.53
C HIS A 489 6.96 17.99 26.25
N ARG A 490 6.81 18.79 27.31
CA ARG A 490 6.74 20.25 27.16
C ARG A 490 8.07 20.72 26.58
N ASP A 491 8.00 21.65 25.64
CA ASP A 491 9.10 22.26 24.89
C ASP A 491 9.49 21.49 23.62
N SER A 492 8.61 21.56 22.62
CA SER A 492 9.04 21.30 21.24
C SER A 492 8.35 22.24 20.25
N TYR A 493 9.20 23.04 19.61
CA TYR A 493 9.00 23.78 18.36
C TYR A 493 7.98 24.91 18.38
N THR A 494 8.39 26.06 18.89
CA THR A 494 7.93 27.34 18.32
C THR A 494 8.50 27.42 16.90
N LEU A 495 7.65 27.44 15.89
CA LEU A 495 8.04 27.73 14.51
C LEU A 495 8.61 29.16 14.49
N PHE A 496 9.94 29.30 14.51
CA PHE A 496 10.57 30.60 14.41
C PHE A 496 10.50 31.08 12.96
N ALA A 497 9.50 31.89 12.66
CA ALA A 497 9.37 32.66 11.43
C ALA A 497 10.37 33.85 11.35
N VAL A 498 11.48 33.83 12.10
CA VAL A 498 12.51 34.88 12.08
C VAL A 498 13.82 34.22 11.68
N GLN A 499 14.41 34.67 10.57
CA GLN A 499 15.74 34.26 10.14
C GLN A 499 16.74 34.45 11.30
N SER A 500 17.42 33.38 11.70
CA SER A 500 18.38 33.41 12.80
C SER A 500 19.64 34.17 12.39
N ASN A 501 20.17 35.02 13.27
CA ASN A 501 21.47 35.69 13.07
C ASN A 501 22.65 34.71 12.96
N SER A 502 22.45 33.45 13.38
CA SER A 502 23.45 32.37 13.27
C SER A 502 23.39 31.66 11.91
N GLY A 503 22.39 31.94 11.07
CA GLY A 503 22.23 31.37 9.73
C GLY A 503 22.87 32.25 8.66
N ARG A 504 23.71 31.64 7.80
CA ARG A 504 24.21 32.27 6.58
C ARG A 504 23.38 31.80 5.39
N TYR A 505 22.30 32.54 5.13
CA TYR A 505 21.31 32.21 4.10
C TYR A 505 21.79 32.52 2.68
N ASN A 506 21.30 31.74 1.73
CA ASN A 506 21.38 32.01 0.30
C ASN A 506 20.06 32.65 -0.18
N GLN A 507 20.08 33.94 -0.48
CA GLN A 507 18.93 34.72 -0.97
C GLN A 507 19.05 35.08 -2.46
N SER A 508 20.00 34.47 -3.18
CA SER A 508 20.18 34.69 -4.63
C SER A 508 19.22 33.81 -5.43
N GLU A 509 18.93 34.20 -6.67
CA GLU A 509 17.92 33.52 -7.49
C GLU A 509 18.54 32.66 -8.60
N LEU A 510 19.76 33.02 -9.02
CA LEU A 510 20.46 32.37 -10.13
C LEU A 510 21.95 32.22 -9.84
N SER A 511 22.51 31.09 -10.25
CA SER A 511 23.95 30.84 -10.24
C SER A 511 24.41 30.15 -11.52
N MET A 512 25.67 30.36 -11.88
CA MET A 512 26.28 29.78 -13.08
C MET A 512 27.49 28.93 -12.72
N PHE A 513 27.54 27.76 -13.34
CA PHE A 513 28.60 26.76 -13.21
C PHE A 513 29.18 26.45 -14.58
N LYS A 514 30.51 26.35 -14.68
CA LYS A 514 31.14 25.84 -15.89
C LYS A 514 30.90 24.33 -15.97
N ASN A 515 30.50 23.80 -17.14
CA ASN A 515 30.23 22.37 -17.30
C ASN A 515 31.45 21.51 -16.90
N ARG A 516 32.67 22.01 -17.16
CA ARG A 516 33.93 21.38 -16.70
C ARG A 516 33.99 21.19 -15.18
N HIS A 517 33.51 22.15 -14.38
CA HIS A 517 33.52 22.05 -12.91
C HIS A 517 32.47 21.07 -12.37
N LEU A 518 31.37 20.85 -13.10
CA LEU A 518 30.37 19.85 -12.77
C LEU A 518 30.86 18.43 -13.11
N LYS A 519 31.55 18.28 -14.25
CA LYS A 519 32.18 17.01 -14.66
C LYS A 519 33.44 16.66 -13.85
N HIS A 520 34.16 17.67 -13.36
CA HIS A 520 35.35 17.53 -12.52
C HIS A 520 35.16 18.30 -11.19
N PRO A 521 34.34 17.74 -10.27
CA PRO A 521 34.08 18.37 -8.98
C PRO A 521 35.36 18.48 -8.15
N PHE A 522 35.60 19.66 -7.57
CA PHE A 522 36.82 19.95 -6.80
C PHE A 522 36.81 19.33 -5.40
N GLY A 523 35.63 18.95 -4.90
CA GLY A 523 35.45 18.36 -3.58
C GLY A 523 34.54 17.14 -3.62
N ARG A 524 34.75 16.21 -2.68
CA ARG A 524 33.92 15.02 -2.50
C ARG A 524 33.69 14.74 -1.02
N GLY A 525 32.42 14.60 -0.63
CA GLY A 525 32.04 13.99 0.65
C GLY A 525 31.96 12.47 0.52
N ALA A 526 31.48 11.76 1.56
CA ALA A 526 31.19 10.32 1.45
C ALA A 526 30.14 10.06 0.34
N PHE A 527 29.05 10.82 0.36
CA PHE A 527 27.88 10.61 -0.51
C PHE A 527 27.67 11.68 -1.59
N ARG A 528 28.46 12.78 -1.59
CA ARG A 528 28.23 13.94 -2.46
C ARG A 528 29.45 14.37 -3.27
N TRP A 529 29.17 14.92 -4.45
CA TRP A 529 30.10 15.71 -5.25
C TRP A 529 29.88 17.20 -4.99
N VAL A 530 30.95 18.00 -5.14
CA VAL A 530 30.91 19.45 -4.92
C VAL A 530 31.57 20.18 -6.09
N ALA A 531 30.83 21.06 -6.75
CA ALA A 531 31.33 21.95 -7.79
C ALA A 531 31.28 23.42 -7.36
N LYS A 532 32.17 24.22 -7.94
CA LYS A 532 32.28 25.65 -7.67
C LYS A 532 31.65 26.47 -8.78
N GLY A 533 30.83 27.44 -8.39
CA GLY A 533 30.16 28.38 -9.27
C GLY A 533 30.20 29.81 -8.73
N HIS A 534 29.37 30.67 -9.31
CA HIS A 534 29.16 32.04 -8.85
C HIS A 534 27.69 32.42 -8.97
N TYR A 535 27.23 33.27 -8.05
CA TYR A 535 25.90 33.85 -8.13
C TYR A 535 25.85 34.93 -9.23
N VAL A 536 24.78 34.93 -10.01
CA VAL A 536 24.60 35.82 -11.17
C VAL A 536 23.48 36.82 -10.95
N SER A 537 22.55 36.55 -10.04
CA SER A 537 21.50 37.48 -9.61
C SER A 537 21.29 37.45 -8.10
N GLY A 538 20.59 38.47 -7.58
CA GLY A 538 20.24 38.59 -6.17
C GLY A 538 21.36 39.17 -5.28
N PRO A 539 21.16 39.20 -3.95
CA PRO A 539 22.01 39.96 -3.01
C PRO A 539 23.47 39.52 -2.92
N ARG A 540 23.81 38.33 -3.44
CA ARG A 540 25.17 37.77 -3.43
C ARG A 540 25.81 37.75 -4.83
N GLN A 541 25.27 38.50 -5.80
CA GLN A 541 25.79 38.57 -7.17
C GLN A 541 27.32 38.78 -7.19
N GLY A 542 28.03 38.01 -8.00
CA GLY A 542 29.49 38.03 -8.11
C GLY A 542 30.23 37.23 -7.01
N GLN A 543 29.57 36.83 -5.93
CA GLN A 543 30.18 35.95 -4.92
C GLN A 543 30.22 34.49 -5.39
N ARG A 544 31.20 33.73 -4.87
CA ARG A 544 31.36 32.30 -5.15
C ARG A 544 30.31 31.47 -4.40
N CYS A 545 29.80 30.44 -5.07
CA CYS A 545 28.87 29.45 -4.50
C CYS A 545 29.38 28.02 -4.74
N VAL A 546 28.78 27.06 -4.04
CA VAL A 546 28.95 25.63 -4.31
C VAL A 546 27.62 24.97 -4.60
N ALA A 547 27.63 24.03 -5.55
CA ALA A 547 26.55 23.07 -5.76
C ALA A 547 26.99 21.71 -5.25
N LYS A 548 26.11 21.05 -4.49
CA LYS A 548 26.32 19.70 -3.96
C LYS A 548 25.21 18.78 -4.44
N TRP A 549 25.58 17.64 -5.02
CA TRP A 549 24.65 16.62 -5.49
C TRP A 549 25.13 15.21 -5.13
N PHE A 550 24.24 14.24 -5.16
CA PHE A 550 24.55 12.86 -4.76
C PHE A 550 25.41 12.13 -5.79
N LYS A 551 26.28 11.24 -5.30
CA LYS A 551 27.10 10.37 -6.15
C LYS A 551 26.30 9.23 -6.81
N THR A 552 25.16 8.88 -6.23
CA THR A 552 24.34 7.70 -6.60
C THR A 552 23.42 7.94 -7.80
N GLY A 553 23.32 9.17 -8.32
CA GLY A 553 22.53 9.46 -9.51
C GLY A 553 21.93 10.86 -9.54
N ALA A 554 21.09 11.10 -10.54
CA ALA A 554 20.30 12.31 -10.72
C ALA A 554 19.10 12.33 -9.77
N VAL A 555 18.84 13.48 -9.14
CA VAL A 555 17.70 13.67 -8.22
C VAL A 555 16.79 14.73 -8.80
N PHE A 556 15.48 14.47 -8.89
CA PHE A 556 14.50 15.37 -9.51
C PHE A 556 13.39 15.83 -8.53
N SER A 557 13.40 15.33 -7.29
CA SER A 557 12.48 15.73 -6.21
C SER A 557 13.26 16.40 -5.07
N ASP A 558 12.66 17.40 -4.45
CA ASP A 558 13.19 18.12 -3.28
C ASP A 558 13.11 17.30 -1.99
N ASP A 559 12.18 16.35 -1.89
CA ASP A 559 12.00 15.45 -0.74
C ASP A 559 13.29 14.71 -0.33
N PHE A 560 14.17 14.44 -1.31
CA PHE A 560 15.47 13.81 -1.10
C PHE A 560 16.43 14.63 -0.22
N PHE A 561 16.20 15.93 -0.08
CA PHE A 561 17.01 16.84 0.73
C PHE A 561 16.31 17.26 2.03
N THR A 562 15.07 16.84 2.27
CA THR A 562 14.27 17.24 3.45
C THR A 562 14.94 16.87 4.77
N LEU A 563 15.55 15.68 4.85
CA LEU A 563 16.27 15.26 6.06
C LEU A 563 17.58 16.05 6.30
N ASP A 564 18.23 16.50 5.22
CA ASP A 564 19.41 17.36 5.32
C ASP A 564 19.04 18.75 5.82
N ILE A 565 17.95 19.31 5.30
CA ILE A 565 17.41 20.59 5.77
C ILE A 565 17.04 20.47 7.26
N LYS A 566 16.39 19.36 7.65
CA LYS A 566 16.04 19.07 9.06
C LYS A 566 17.28 19.02 9.97
N ALA A 567 18.38 18.40 9.51
CA ALA A 567 19.63 18.35 10.27
C ALA A 567 20.26 19.74 10.42
N VAL A 568 20.25 20.54 9.35
CA VAL A 568 20.75 21.93 9.37
C VAL A 568 19.93 22.82 10.28
N ASP A 569 18.59 22.72 10.24
CA ASP A 569 17.71 23.50 11.10
C ASP A 569 17.93 23.17 12.59
N LYS A 570 18.13 21.88 12.91
CA LYS A 570 18.45 21.47 14.27
C LYS A 570 19.84 21.96 14.72
N ALA A 571 20.83 21.89 13.83
CA ALA A 571 22.16 22.44 14.10
C ALA A 571 22.11 23.96 14.32
N LEU A 572 21.29 24.68 13.55
CA LEU A 572 21.08 26.12 13.69
C LEU A 572 20.50 26.47 15.07
N GLU A 573 19.50 25.72 15.54
CA GLU A 573 18.93 25.88 16.87
C GLU A 573 20.00 25.73 17.96
N ILE A 574 20.84 24.69 17.86
CA ILE A 574 21.91 24.38 18.82
C ILE A 574 22.97 25.50 18.82
N VAL A 575 23.42 25.92 17.64
CA VAL A 575 24.43 26.98 17.49
C VAL A 575 23.91 28.32 18.00
N GLU A 576 22.64 28.63 17.74
CA GLU A 576 22.05 29.87 18.24
C GLU A 576 22.00 29.89 19.78
N ARG A 577 21.61 28.77 20.41
CA ARG A 577 21.67 28.63 21.87
C ARG A 577 23.09 28.76 22.39
N PHE A 578 24.07 28.16 21.71
CA PHE A 578 25.48 28.25 22.10
C PHE A 578 26.02 29.69 22.01
N ASN A 579 25.72 30.40 20.92
CA ASN A 579 26.13 31.79 20.73
C ASN A 579 25.50 32.71 21.79
N ARG A 580 24.24 32.48 22.19
CA ARG A 580 23.56 33.28 23.22
C ARG A 580 24.23 33.20 24.60
N LEU A 581 25.00 32.15 24.86
CA LEU A 581 25.76 32.03 26.12
C LEU A 581 26.96 32.99 26.17
N ASN A 582 27.37 33.58 25.05
CA ASN A 582 28.52 34.49 24.95
C ASN A 582 29.80 33.93 25.60
N MET A 583 30.01 32.60 25.52
CA MET A 583 31.19 31.93 26.09
C MET A 583 32.47 32.22 25.29
N ILE A 584 32.32 32.68 24.06
CA ILE A 584 33.41 33.09 23.16
C ILE A 584 33.07 34.44 22.54
N ASN A 585 34.09 35.25 22.25
CA ASN A 585 33.93 36.57 21.63
C ASN A 585 33.62 36.52 20.12
N ASN A 586 33.70 35.32 19.53
CA ASN A 586 33.50 35.07 18.10
C ASN A 586 32.15 34.37 17.89
N VAL A 587 31.52 34.60 16.74
CA VAL A 587 30.22 33.99 16.42
C VAL A 587 30.40 32.73 15.59
N ILE A 588 29.67 31.66 15.93
CA ILE A 588 29.56 30.47 15.07
C ILE A 588 28.33 30.62 14.19
N LYS A 589 28.49 30.44 12.88
CA LYS A 589 27.41 30.47 11.90
C LYS A 589 27.31 29.15 11.16
N ILE A 590 26.15 28.88 10.59
CA ILE A 590 25.91 27.71 9.73
C ILE A 590 25.45 28.18 8.35
N ASN A 591 26.06 27.66 7.29
CA ASN A 591 25.54 27.81 5.94
C ASN A 591 24.17 27.12 5.84
N ILE A 592 23.16 27.87 5.39
CA ILE A 592 21.83 27.32 5.16
C ILE A 592 21.73 26.97 3.67
N PRO A 593 21.78 25.68 3.31
CA PRO A 593 21.69 25.27 1.92
C PRO A 593 20.24 25.42 1.44
N ALA A 594 20.08 25.65 0.14
CA ALA A 594 18.77 25.67 -0.51
C ALA A 594 18.76 24.68 -1.68
N VAL A 595 17.62 24.01 -1.89
CA VAL A 595 17.43 23.09 -3.03
C VAL A 595 17.17 23.92 -4.28
N TRP A 596 18.06 23.78 -5.25
CA TRP A 596 18.06 24.55 -6.49
C TRP A 596 17.99 23.58 -7.68
N ARG A 597 17.33 24.01 -8.76
CA ARG A 597 17.09 23.21 -9.96
C ARG A 597 18.01 23.65 -11.10
N PHE A 598 18.66 22.71 -11.76
CA PHE A 598 19.37 22.96 -13.01
C PHE A 598 18.36 23.34 -14.11
N ASP A 599 18.67 24.40 -14.86
CA ASP A 599 17.81 24.93 -15.93
C ASP A 599 17.52 23.86 -16.99
N ASP A 600 16.33 23.85 -17.58
CA ASP A 600 15.90 22.82 -18.53
C ASP A 600 16.68 22.92 -19.86
N ASP A 601 17.24 24.10 -20.16
CA ASP A 601 18.13 24.35 -21.30
C ASP A 601 19.60 23.94 -21.04
N SER A 602 19.89 23.32 -19.90
CA SER A 602 21.26 22.92 -19.53
C SER A 602 21.74 21.72 -20.36
N GLU A 603 22.91 21.81 -20.98
CA GLU A 603 23.48 20.74 -21.79
C GLU A 603 23.71 19.42 -21.03
N GLY A 604 23.29 18.31 -21.64
CA GLY A 604 23.54 16.94 -21.16
C GLY A 604 22.56 16.47 -20.08
N ASN A 605 22.99 15.55 -19.21
CA ASN A 605 22.11 14.93 -18.23
C ASN A 605 21.68 15.86 -17.08
N TRP A 606 22.15 17.12 -17.03
CA TRP A 606 21.92 18.03 -15.89
C TRP A 606 20.54 18.67 -15.88
N ALA A 607 19.88 18.79 -17.03
CA ALA A 607 18.58 19.45 -17.16
C ALA A 607 17.57 18.90 -16.13
N GLY A 608 16.95 19.79 -15.37
CA GLY A 608 15.92 19.46 -14.39
C GLY A 608 16.41 18.82 -13.08
N GLN A 609 17.68 18.47 -12.94
CA GLN A 609 18.20 17.89 -11.69
C GLN A 609 18.16 18.90 -10.52
N MET A 610 18.09 18.39 -9.31
CA MET A 610 18.12 19.14 -8.06
C MET A 610 19.49 19.02 -7.37
N ALA A 611 19.99 20.13 -6.83
CA ALA A 611 21.21 20.17 -6.05
C ALA A 611 21.09 21.16 -4.88
N LEU A 612 21.86 20.95 -3.82
CA LEU A 612 22.00 21.93 -2.76
C LEU A 612 22.96 23.03 -3.19
N CYS A 613 22.47 24.27 -3.21
CA CYS A 613 23.27 25.46 -3.49
C CYS A 613 23.48 26.27 -2.21
N GLU A 614 24.75 26.53 -1.87
CA GLU A 614 25.12 27.31 -0.67
C GLU A 614 26.33 28.22 -0.90
N PRO A 615 26.56 29.21 -0.03
CA PRO A 615 27.70 30.10 -0.12
C PRO A 615 29.05 29.37 -0.03
N TYR A 616 30.01 29.74 -0.88
CA TYR A 616 31.35 29.15 -0.82
C TYR A 616 32.08 29.54 0.48
N ILE A 617 32.72 28.56 1.10
CA ILE A 617 33.58 28.73 2.29
C ILE A 617 35.05 28.71 1.85
N HIS A 618 35.81 29.71 2.28
CA HIS A 618 37.25 29.78 2.09
C HIS A 618 37.99 29.12 3.26
N SER A 619 39.18 28.57 3.01
CA SER A 619 40.04 27.98 4.05
C SER A 619 39.35 26.88 4.87
N TYR A 620 38.81 25.89 4.16
CA TYR A 620 38.05 24.79 4.74
C TYR A 620 38.89 23.92 5.68
N GLN A 621 38.35 23.61 6.85
CA GLN A 621 38.95 22.81 7.92
C GLN A 621 37.89 21.87 8.51
N LYS A 622 38.35 20.74 9.04
CA LYS A 622 37.51 19.76 9.74
C LYS A 622 37.98 19.65 11.19
N TRP A 623 37.05 19.74 12.15
CA TRP A 623 37.35 19.72 13.58
C TRP A 623 36.91 18.43 14.26
N ASN A 624 35.79 17.84 13.84
CA ASN A 624 35.43 16.48 14.23
C ASN A 624 34.63 15.77 13.12
N SER A 625 34.26 14.52 13.39
CA SER A 625 33.50 13.67 12.47
C SER A 625 32.55 12.74 13.21
N ASN A 626 31.53 12.27 12.52
CA ASN A 626 30.62 11.23 13.03
C ASN A 626 31.28 9.84 13.14
N SER A 627 32.51 9.66 12.63
CA SER A 627 33.31 8.44 12.82
C SER A 627 34.17 8.44 14.10
N GLY A 628 34.12 9.51 14.89
CA GLY A 628 34.87 9.64 16.15
C GLY A 628 36.24 10.32 16.02
N TRP A 629 36.67 10.71 14.81
CA TRP A 629 37.87 11.54 14.64
C TRP A 629 37.64 12.97 15.17
N LYS A 630 38.64 13.53 15.86
CA LYS A 630 38.64 14.90 16.39
C LYS A 630 40.00 15.57 16.26
N ASN A 631 40.01 16.90 16.17
CA ASN A 631 41.20 17.74 16.20
C ASN A 631 41.09 18.79 17.30
N ASP A 632 41.83 18.59 18.40
CA ASP A 632 41.84 19.49 19.56
C ASP A 632 43.12 20.35 19.63
N SER A 633 43.96 20.29 18.58
CA SER A 633 45.25 20.99 18.53
C SER A 633 45.12 22.51 18.35
N THR A 634 43.95 22.98 17.89
CA THR A 634 43.67 24.40 17.66
C THR A 634 42.60 24.91 18.64
N SER A 635 42.61 26.22 18.92
CA SER A 635 41.59 26.85 19.76
C SER A 635 40.17 26.62 19.21
N TRP A 636 40.00 26.72 17.89
CA TRP A 636 38.75 26.41 17.22
C TRP A 636 38.37 24.93 17.32
N GLY A 637 39.35 24.02 17.25
CA GLY A 637 39.12 22.59 17.50
C GLY A 637 38.49 22.32 18.86
N LYS A 638 39.01 22.95 19.92
CA LYS A 638 38.46 22.85 21.28
C LYS A 638 37.06 23.45 21.39
N VAL A 639 36.82 24.60 20.76
CA VAL A 639 35.49 25.23 20.71
C VAL A 639 34.47 24.32 20.01
N MET A 640 34.84 23.66 18.92
CA MET A 640 33.95 22.74 18.21
C MET A 640 33.62 21.49 19.04
N GLN A 641 34.58 20.96 19.81
CA GLN A 641 34.23 19.91 20.78
C GLN A 641 33.28 20.42 21.85
N ALA A 642 33.52 21.62 22.40
CA ALA A 642 32.63 22.21 23.39
C ALA A 642 31.20 22.39 22.85
N LEU A 643 31.05 22.77 21.57
CA LEU A 643 29.75 22.84 20.89
C LEU A 643 29.07 21.47 20.76
N SER A 644 29.83 20.44 20.37
CA SER A 644 29.31 19.05 20.34
C SER A 644 28.88 18.57 21.73
N HIS A 645 29.68 18.80 22.76
CA HIS A 645 29.32 18.45 24.14
C HIS A 645 28.11 19.25 24.65
N PHE A 646 28.06 20.55 24.35
CA PHE A 646 26.94 21.40 24.69
C PHE A 646 25.63 20.87 24.10
N SER A 647 25.65 20.45 22.83
CA SER A 647 24.48 19.88 22.15
C SER A 647 23.91 18.64 22.85
N PHE A 648 24.79 17.80 23.40
CA PHE A 648 24.43 16.63 24.19
C PHE A 648 23.75 17.03 25.50
N HIS A 649 24.31 18.00 26.22
CA HIS A 649 23.76 18.45 27.50
C HIS A 649 22.41 19.16 27.36
N ILE A 650 22.26 20.08 26.40
CA ILE A 650 21.00 20.81 26.22
C ILE A 650 19.86 19.95 25.66
N SER A 651 20.19 18.75 25.19
CA SER A 651 19.22 17.79 24.70
C SER A 651 18.96 16.66 25.71
N ASP A 652 19.45 16.75 26.95
CA ASP A 652 19.38 15.67 27.94
C ASP A 652 19.87 14.32 27.39
N GLY A 653 20.88 14.39 26.54
CA GLY A 653 21.52 13.23 25.91
C GLY A 653 20.83 12.66 24.66
N HIS A 654 19.81 13.34 24.12
CA HIS A 654 19.06 12.85 22.96
C HIS A 654 19.76 13.10 21.61
N TYR A 655 20.58 14.15 21.51
CA TYR A 655 21.22 14.54 20.26
C TYR A 655 22.68 14.95 20.46
N VAL A 656 23.54 14.63 19.50
CA VAL A 656 24.91 15.16 19.43
C VAL A 656 25.13 15.78 18.06
N LEU A 657 25.45 17.06 18.03
CA LEU A 657 25.93 17.76 16.85
C LEU A 657 27.39 17.36 16.59
N CYS A 658 27.68 16.80 15.43
CA CYS A 658 29.01 16.36 15.02
C CYS A 658 29.24 16.59 13.52
N ASP A 659 30.35 16.06 13.01
CA ASP A 659 30.88 16.37 11.67
C ASP A 659 31.08 17.88 11.45
N LEU A 660 31.57 18.55 12.50
CA LEU A 660 31.85 19.98 12.49
C LEU A 660 33.03 20.26 11.55
N GLN A 661 32.69 20.85 10.41
CA GLN A 661 33.59 21.23 9.33
C GLN A 661 33.13 22.55 8.70
N GLY A 662 34.06 23.35 8.21
CA GLY A 662 33.77 24.72 7.84
C GLY A 662 35.00 25.58 7.62
N GLY A 663 34.85 26.90 7.68
CA GLY A 663 35.96 27.85 7.49
C GLY A 663 35.98 28.91 8.58
N ILE A 664 37.17 29.44 8.83
CA ILE A 664 37.39 30.50 9.81
C ILE A 664 37.55 31.82 9.06
N HIS A 665 36.76 32.81 9.45
CA HIS A 665 36.85 34.20 9.02
C HIS A 665 37.24 35.07 10.23
N GLN A 666 37.69 36.30 9.99
CA GLN A 666 38.35 37.15 11.01
C GLN A 666 37.62 37.17 12.38
N ASN A 667 36.29 37.27 12.40
CA ASN A 667 35.49 37.30 13.64
C ASN A 667 34.41 36.19 13.73
N GLU A 668 34.39 35.22 12.82
CA GLU A 668 33.35 34.17 12.78
C GLU A 668 33.86 32.84 12.25
N ALA A 669 33.30 31.73 12.75
CA ALA A 669 33.47 30.41 12.14
C ALA A 669 32.18 30.03 11.42
N VAL A 670 32.28 29.60 10.16
CA VAL A 670 31.11 29.21 9.35
C VAL A 670 31.17 27.71 9.11
N LEU A 671 30.17 27.00 9.63
CA LEU A 671 29.99 25.55 9.49
C LEU A 671 29.20 25.21 8.22
N SER A 672 29.46 24.03 7.67
CA SER A 672 28.73 23.44 6.55
C SER A 672 28.58 21.92 6.75
N ASP A 673 27.52 21.36 6.19
CA ASP A 673 27.16 19.93 6.30
C ASP A 673 27.17 19.39 7.74
N PRO A 674 26.45 20.01 8.69
CA PRO A 674 26.38 19.51 10.06
C PRO A 674 25.66 18.15 10.12
N VAL A 675 26.07 17.29 11.04
CA VAL A 675 25.42 16.00 11.31
C VAL A 675 24.85 16.00 12.72
N ILE A 676 23.61 15.52 12.87
CA ILE A 676 23.01 15.26 14.17
C ILE A 676 22.96 13.75 14.37
N LEU A 677 23.60 13.26 15.43
CA LEU A 677 23.40 11.88 15.90
C LEU A 677 22.25 11.90 16.89
N SER A 678 21.17 11.15 16.63
CA SER A 678 20.05 11.00 17.55
C SER A 678 19.85 9.57 18.02
N ILE A 679 19.21 9.39 19.17
CA ILE A 679 18.83 8.05 19.65
C ILE A 679 17.93 7.33 18.63
N THR A 680 17.10 8.09 17.93
CA THR A 680 16.04 7.61 17.01
C THR A 680 16.46 7.54 15.54
N ARG A 681 17.66 7.98 15.18
CA ARG A 681 18.15 8.07 13.79
C ARG A 681 17.27 8.91 12.86
N GLU A 682 16.84 10.07 13.33
CA GLU A 682 15.82 10.88 12.65
C GLU A 682 16.36 12.00 11.75
N TYR A 683 17.69 12.12 11.61
CA TYR A 683 18.37 13.20 10.85
C TYR A 683 19.15 12.70 9.62
N GLY A 684 18.63 11.68 8.94
CA GLY A 684 19.15 11.21 7.65
C GLY A 684 20.25 10.15 7.76
N VAL A 685 20.81 9.78 6.61
CA VAL A 685 21.73 8.62 6.49
C VAL A 685 23.07 8.80 7.22
N THR A 686 23.42 10.03 7.59
CA THR A 686 24.62 10.38 8.37
C THR A 686 24.39 10.28 9.88
N ASP A 687 23.14 10.11 10.32
CA ASP A 687 22.75 9.83 11.70
C ASP A 687 22.98 8.34 12.02
N LEU A 688 24.19 8.04 12.52
CA LEU A 688 24.59 6.68 12.89
C LEU A 688 23.92 6.19 14.19
N GLY A 689 23.17 7.06 14.86
CA GLY A 689 22.57 6.84 16.18
C GLY A 689 23.56 6.42 17.26
N VAL A 690 23.07 5.65 18.24
CA VAL A 690 23.84 5.24 19.44
C VAL A 690 25.09 4.38 19.12
N LYS A 691 25.21 3.86 17.89
CA LYS A 691 26.29 2.97 17.45
C LYS A 691 27.51 3.69 16.84
N ALA A 692 27.55 5.03 16.80
CA ALA A 692 28.67 5.76 16.21
C ALA A 692 29.99 5.58 17.03
N PRO A 693 31.18 5.47 16.42
CA PRO A 693 32.43 5.13 17.15
C PRO A 693 32.96 6.16 18.18
N GLY A 694 32.18 7.19 18.53
CA GLY A 694 32.47 8.17 19.57
C GLY A 694 31.34 8.38 20.58
N THR A 695 30.33 7.50 20.62
CA THR A 695 29.15 7.59 21.51
C THR A 695 29.40 7.13 22.94
N THR A 696 30.63 7.18 23.47
CA THR A 696 30.86 7.05 24.92
C THR A 696 30.09 8.10 25.75
N MET A 697 29.46 9.09 25.10
CA MET A 697 28.51 10.01 25.71
C MET A 697 27.03 9.58 25.68
N ILE A 698 26.57 8.71 24.76
CA ILE A 698 25.14 8.34 24.69
C ILE A 698 24.93 7.01 25.44
N PRO A 699 24.14 6.98 26.54
CA PRO A 699 23.94 5.74 27.30
C PRO A 699 23.28 4.66 26.44
N LYS A 700 23.72 3.40 26.60
CA LYS A 700 23.04 2.26 25.99
C LYS A 700 21.71 2.04 26.70
N HIS A 701 20.69 1.63 25.94
CA HIS A 701 19.32 1.37 26.41
C HIS A 701 19.21 0.27 27.49
N THR A 702 20.33 -0.37 27.87
CA THR A 702 20.44 -1.41 28.91
C THR A 702 20.85 -0.88 30.28
N ASP A 703 21.22 0.40 30.43
CA ASP A 703 21.70 0.95 31.71
C ASP A 703 20.66 1.81 32.45
N ILE A 704 19.41 1.88 31.94
CA ILE A 704 18.29 2.54 32.62
C ILE A 704 17.32 1.47 33.10
N LEU A 705 17.65 0.88 34.27
CA LEU A 705 16.80 0.42 35.38
C LEU A 705 17.63 -0.57 36.22
N PRO A 706 17.75 -0.31 37.54
CA PRO A 706 16.67 -0.71 38.43
C PRO A 706 16.13 0.43 39.29
N SER A 707 14.83 0.33 39.51
CA SER A 707 14.06 0.97 40.55
C SER A 707 14.78 1.10 41.90
N THR A 708 15.03 2.33 42.32
CA THR A 708 14.99 2.69 43.74
C THR A 708 14.25 4.02 43.88
N HIS A 709 12.99 3.93 44.32
CA HIS A 709 12.26 5.04 44.92
C HIS A 709 13.09 5.62 46.08
N VAL A 710 13.70 6.79 45.89
CA VAL A 710 14.11 7.63 47.02
C VAL A 710 12.91 8.47 47.39
N ASN A 711 12.21 7.96 48.40
CA ASN A 711 11.04 8.54 49.03
C ASN A 711 11.48 9.72 49.91
N THR A 712 11.32 10.95 49.44
CA THR A 712 11.45 12.14 50.29
C THR A 712 10.14 12.41 51.01
N ARG A 713 9.97 11.89 52.23
CA ARG A 713 9.52 12.64 53.43
C ARG A 713 9.22 11.72 54.62
N ASN A 714 9.78 12.12 55.76
CA ASN A 714 9.41 11.86 57.15
C ASN A 714 10.19 10.79 57.94
N LYS A 715 11.26 11.26 58.60
CA LYS A 715 11.53 10.94 60.01
C LYS A 715 11.10 12.14 60.87
N TYR A 716 9.85 12.16 61.32
CA TYR A 716 9.48 12.74 62.60
C TYR A 716 8.63 11.71 63.34
N LYS A 717 8.89 11.63 64.65
CA LYS A 717 8.49 10.59 65.60
C LYS A 717 6.97 10.35 65.67
N ALA A 718 6.67 9.11 66.04
CA ALA A 718 5.37 8.59 66.45
C ALA A 718 4.69 9.41 67.56
N LEU A 719 3.37 9.55 67.47
CA LEU A 719 2.38 9.56 68.55
C LEU A 719 1.03 9.05 67.98
N PRO A 720 0.20 8.31 68.75
CA PRO A 720 -0.93 7.53 68.22
C PRO A 720 -2.28 8.25 68.38
N GLY A 721 -3.25 7.91 67.51
CA GLY A 721 -4.67 8.09 67.84
C GLY A 721 -5.63 8.31 66.67
N ILE A 722 -6.61 7.39 66.60
CA ILE A 722 -8.03 7.64 66.26
C ILE A 722 -8.41 7.69 64.76
N ASP A 723 -8.86 6.52 64.29
CA ASP A 723 -10.17 6.19 63.71
C ASP A 723 -10.99 7.17 62.84
N SER A 724 -11.50 6.54 61.77
CA SER A 724 -12.89 6.52 61.28
C SER A 724 -13.33 7.43 60.11
N ASN A 725 -13.75 6.72 59.05
CA ASN A 725 -14.96 6.88 58.24
C ASN A 725 -15.16 8.09 57.33
N GLY A 726 -15.69 7.81 56.13
CA GLY A 726 -16.76 8.61 55.54
C GLY A 726 -16.55 9.08 54.11
N ASP A 727 -16.93 8.22 53.16
CA ASP A 727 -17.76 8.47 51.97
C ASP A 727 -17.56 9.65 51.00
N ALA A 728 -17.93 9.32 49.76
CA ALA A 728 -17.82 10.05 48.50
C ALA A 728 -18.64 11.35 48.41
N ILE A 729 -18.13 12.34 47.64
CA ILE A 729 -18.94 13.35 46.95
C ILE A 729 -18.33 13.70 45.57
N SER A 730 -19.24 13.94 44.63
CA SER A 730 -19.19 14.21 43.19
C SER A 730 -18.59 15.54 42.72
N ASN A 731 -18.29 15.58 41.41
CA ASN A 731 -18.08 16.71 40.49
C ASN A 731 -18.71 18.07 40.87
N ALA A 732 -17.94 19.16 40.72
CA ALA A 732 -18.18 20.29 39.79
C ALA A 732 -17.45 21.58 40.24
N ASP A 733 -16.95 22.32 39.24
CA ASP A 733 -16.69 23.76 39.16
C ASP A 733 -15.78 24.49 40.17
N SER A 734 -14.68 25.08 39.67
CA SER A 734 -14.41 26.53 39.80
C SER A 734 -13.17 26.96 39.01
N GLU A 735 -13.41 27.65 37.89
CA GLU A 735 -12.54 28.71 37.39
C GLU A 735 -12.42 29.85 38.42
N VAL A 736 -11.46 30.76 38.16
CA VAL A 736 -11.28 32.11 38.75
C VAL A 736 -10.32 32.18 39.94
N LEU A 737 -9.07 32.59 39.67
CA LEU A 737 -8.34 33.56 40.49
C LEU A 737 -7.30 34.29 39.64
N LEU A 738 -7.72 35.45 39.15
CA LEU A 738 -6.92 36.46 38.45
C LEU A 738 -6.28 37.41 39.48
N THR A 739 -4.99 37.74 39.25
CA THR A 739 -4.31 39.02 39.58
C THR A 739 -4.33 39.59 41.00
N LYS A 740 -3.13 39.77 41.60
CA LYS A 740 -2.70 41.07 42.17
C LYS A 740 -1.23 41.07 42.66
N TYR A 741 -0.57 42.21 42.43
CA TYR A 741 0.76 42.69 42.88
C TYR A 741 1.98 42.14 42.13
N GLY A 742 2.84 42.95 41.48
CA GLY A 742 3.04 44.40 41.54
C GLY A 742 4.47 44.72 41.98
N ASN A 743 5.26 45.28 41.05
CA ASN A 743 6.64 45.77 41.19
C ASN A 743 6.98 46.45 42.52
N ALA A 744 8.22 46.24 43.03
CA ALA A 744 9.17 47.32 43.37
C ALA A 744 10.45 46.83 44.10
N THR A 745 11.59 47.39 43.65
CA THR A 745 12.77 47.87 44.41
C THR A 745 13.79 46.90 45.05
N ASN A 746 15.01 46.93 44.50
CA ASN A 746 16.30 46.86 45.23
C ASN A 746 16.58 48.23 45.93
N PRO A 747 17.60 48.43 46.82
CA PRO A 747 18.73 47.57 47.25
C PRO A 747 19.02 47.59 48.79
N THR A 748 19.97 46.77 49.29
CA THR A 748 21.15 47.15 50.14
C THR A 748 21.80 45.96 50.90
N ASN A 749 23.12 46.07 51.08
CA ASN A 749 24.13 45.13 51.56
C ASN A 749 24.01 44.60 53.01
N THR A 750 24.54 43.38 53.26
CA THR A 750 25.64 43.14 54.26
C THR A 750 26.26 41.74 54.14
N ASN A 751 27.57 41.69 54.43
CA ASN A 751 28.55 40.61 54.22
C ASN A 751 28.39 39.35 55.10
N TYR A 752 28.84 38.18 54.62
CA TYR A 752 29.95 37.36 55.17
C TYR A 752 30.11 36.03 54.39
N THR A 753 31.29 35.44 54.56
CA THR A 753 32.09 34.55 53.72
C THR A 753 31.85 33.03 53.84
N THR A 754 32.39 32.31 52.81
CA THR A 754 32.97 30.94 52.76
C THR A 754 32.08 29.68 52.84
N ALA A 755 32.09 28.85 51.77
CA ALA A 755 32.85 27.57 51.68
C ALA A 755 32.24 26.55 50.70
N ALA A 756 33.12 25.74 50.09
CA ALA A 756 32.91 24.50 49.32
C ALA A 756 32.27 24.64 47.92
N GLY A 757 32.82 24.13 46.82
CA GLY A 757 33.72 22.99 46.65
C GLY A 757 33.04 22.02 45.68
N TYR A 758 33.25 22.20 44.37
CA TYR A 758 32.73 21.27 43.35
C TYR A 758 33.90 20.46 42.77
N PRO A 759 33.79 19.13 42.68
CA PRO A 759 34.88 18.28 42.22
C PRO A 759 35.02 18.35 40.70
N VAL A 760 36.26 18.57 40.26
CA VAL A 760 36.73 18.31 38.90
C VAL A 760 36.91 16.79 38.78
N TYR A 761 36.15 16.14 37.89
CA TYR A 761 36.42 14.76 37.51
C TYR A 761 37.42 14.75 36.35
N GLU A 762 38.70 14.55 36.67
CA GLU A 762 39.71 14.06 35.73
C GLU A 762 39.47 12.57 35.46
N TYR A 763 39.35 12.19 34.19
CA TYR A 763 39.44 10.77 33.79
C TYR A 763 40.66 10.57 32.89
N TYR A 764 41.65 9.87 33.44
CA TYR A 764 42.76 9.26 32.71
C TYR A 764 42.24 8.08 31.87
N VAL A 765 42.55 8.07 30.57
CA VAL A 765 42.44 6.86 29.74
C VAL A 765 43.86 6.39 29.41
N LYS A 766 44.20 5.21 29.93
CA LYS A 766 45.42 4.46 29.67
C LYS A 766 45.38 3.96 28.22
N SER A 767 46.40 4.31 27.43
CA SER A 767 46.58 3.83 26.06
C SER A 767 47.00 2.36 26.05
N SER A 768 46.27 1.52 25.32
CA SER A 768 46.74 0.22 24.88
C SER A 768 46.18 -0.07 23.50
N ILE A 769 46.98 0.16 22.46
CA ILE A 769 47.04 -0.57 21.17
C ILE A 769 48.28 -0.04 20.44
N GLY A 770 49.20 -0.97 20.10
CA GLY A 770 50.35 -0.74 19.24
C GLY A 770 49.98 -0.66 17.75
N PRO A 771 50.93 -0.26 16.88
CA PRO A 771 50.66 0.36 15.60
C PRO A 771 50.47 -0.66 14.48
N GLN A 772 49.53 -0.40 13.57
CA GLN A 772 49.64 -0.74 12.14
C GLN A 772 48.38 -0.32 11.36
N ALA A 773 48.49 0.76 10.60
CA ALA A 773 47.93 0.89 9.24
C ALA A 773 48.42 2.22 8.65
N ASN A 774 49.16 2.10 7.56
CA ASN A 774 50.00 3.13 6.97
C ASN A 774 49.23 4.39 6.53
N MET A 775 49.74 5.56 6.92
CA MET A 775 49.60 6.79 6.16
C MET A 775 50.39 6.64 4.85
N ILE A 776 49.70 6.77 3.72
CA ILE A 776 50.36 7.23 2.49
C ILE A 776 50.29 8.76 2.52
N SER A 777 51.42 9.37 2.87
CA SER A 777 51.72 10.75 2.52
C SER A 777 52.29 10.78 1.11
N SER A 778 51.67 11.55 0.22
CA SER A 778 52.27 12.13 -0.98
C SER A 778 51.47 13.42 -1.22
N GLY A 779 52.05 14.62 -1.18
CA GLY A 779 53.30 15.01 -1.81
C GLY A 779 52.97 15.58 -3.19
N ASP A 780 53.44 16.81 -3.42
CA ASP A 780 53.50 17.56 -4.69
C ASP A 780 52.25 18.41 -5.03
N ALA A 781 52.29 19.75 -4.98
CA ALA A 781 53.15 20.72 -5.67
C ALA A 781 52.84 20.85 -7.18
N LEU A 782 52.64 22.12 -7.59
CA LEU A 782 52.71 22.67 -8.95
C LEU A 782 51.71 22.16 -9.99
N PHE A 783 50.83 23.05 -10.46
CA PHE A 783 50.69 23.44 -11.87
C PHE A 783 49.79 24.68 -11.95
N ASP A 784 50.42 25.86 -11.90
CA ASP A 784 49.92 27.03 -12.62
C ASP A 784 50.40 26.89 -14.06
N SER A 785 49.49 26.62 -14.99
CA SER A 785 49.77 26.73 -16.42
C SER A 785 48.51 27.18 -17.15
N PHE A 786 48.61 28.38 -17.74
CA PHE A 786 47.73 28.89 -18.78
C PHE A 786 47.60 27.86 -19.91
N GLU A 787 46.38 27.50 -20.33
CA GLU A 787 46.15 27.10 -21.73
C GLU A 787 44.68 27.10 -22.17
N THR A 788 44.49 27.78 -23.31
CA THR A 788 43.49 27.62 -24.38
C THR A 788 41.99 27.78 -24.11
N ILE A 789 41.47 28.83 -24.75
CA ILE A 789 40.06 29.11 -25.03
C ILE A 789 39.50 28.01 -25.94
N GLY A 790 38.69 27.12 -25.37
CA GLY A 790 37.84 26.17 -26.07
C GLY A 790 36.44 26.26 -25.46
N ALA A 791 35.41 26.16 -26.30
CA ALA A 791 33.99 26.40 -25.98
C ALA A 791 33.50 25.67 -24.71
N ASP A 792 33.67 26.30 -23.54
CA ASP A 792 33.15 25.79 -22.27
C ASP A 792 31.70 26.26 -22.11
N GLY A 793 30.73 25.42 -22.48
CA GLY A 793 29.32 25.63 -22.18
C GLY A 793 29.11 25.89 -20.68
N THR A 794 28.32 26.90 -20.35
CA THR A 794 27.94 27.24 -18.97
C THR A 794 26.55 26.71 -18.66
N VAL A 795 26.39 26.10 -17.49
CA VAL A 795 25.14 25.54 -16.99
C VAL A 795 24.55 26.48 -15.94
N ARG A 796 23.24 26.71 -16.01
CA ARG A 796 22.49 27.57 -15.08
C ARG A 796 21.79 26.73 -14.01
N ILE A 797 21.81 27.21 -12.78
CA ILE A 797 21.02 26.63 -11.68
C ILE A 797 20.15 27.74 -11.08
N LEU A 798 18.85 27.50 -11.06
CA LEU A 798 17.78 28.37 -10.59
C LEU A 798 17.40 28.01 -9.15
N ALA A 799 17.12 29.01 -8.32
CA ALA A 799 16.58 28.79 -7.00
C ALA A 799 15.21 28.10 -7.08
N GLY A 800 15.01 27.02 -6.32
CA GLY A 800 13.69 26.42 -6.16
C GLY A 800 12.77 27.37 -5.41
N SER A 801 11.49 27.46 -5.80
CA SER A 801 10.50 28.20 -5.02
C SER A 801 10.42 27.56 -3.64
N ARG A 802 10.83 28.28 -2.59
CA ARG A 802 10.39 27.96 -1.22
C ARG A 802 8.87 28.13 -1.22
N THR A 803 8.13 27.07 -1.51
CA THR A 803 6.74 26.93 -1.05
C THR A 803 6.84 26.84 0.47
N VAL A 804 6.82 28.00 1.11
CA VAL A 804 6.32 28.10 2.47
C VAL A 804 4.88 27.62 2.35
N THR A 805 4.65 26.37 2.72
CA THR A 805 3.30 25.82 2.91
C THR A 805 2.68 26.58 4.07
N GLY A 806 2.13 27.75 3.78
CA GLY A 806 1.11 28.38 4.60
C GLY A 806 -0.18 27.63 4.35
N ASN A 807 -0.52 26.75 5.28
CA ASN A 807 -1.90 26.38 5.61
C ASN A 807 -2.03 26.43 7.13
#